data_AF-A0A2Z6IFG6-F1
#
_entry.id   AF-A0A2Z6IFG6-F1
#
_cell.length_a   1.000
_cell.length_b   1.000
_cell.length_c   1.000
_cell.angle_alpha   90.00
_cell.angle_beta   90.00
_cell.angle_gamma   90.00
#
_symmetry.space_group_name_H-M   'P 1'
#
loop_
_entity.id
_entity.type
_entity.pdbx_description
1 polymer ?
#
loop_
_entity_poly.entity_id
_entity_poly.type
_entity_poly.pdbx_seq_one_letter_code
_entity_poly.pdbx_strand_id
1 'polypeptide(L)'
;MDLLQQCQIWTEEDEFRKIIDAIEALPDDERTPELDSELARAYSNAATVDDRDMLKHAIELLKPHEAYFRGDHRWNFRMAYAYFYLEQEHRALPYFEKALEARPGDEDTEEFIAKCRHYETLPLFRSCFRERTAKAWEAFAETEADLRKALAEDKTHENAHEIVEQFRSIFDIAFDDVAFEIGVNEHKHEVILSPQGDKVKLFELVYFRDRAPASVLENWNILVGRQRANDVGMRTEDFDISGSDVRVWVEKTDEKRIGLKAYCEKLLPVLKNEEGKAYWALETLTDQILGEIPHMRCVDAFEVLDRPLAEPGMLLADLPAELEAEGFDLDPDPARCLDSALCYQCKPNDDPDADWRLDVMAGSTCCAALINDYLGGDTDFSDELLDDGAVAGFFIYPLDGFFGEDQSKRIFDFRDRLEEALAAGDGPEIATLTGGATGTRCGYVDFIAWDIRALIEKAKAFFDASPVEWANFHVFRRDAGTVALKAPQSTDPEGDPEKKPDMEEHSETFASKASGAEATAQGSSKAETSAYSPETAEAFFAQIEKWNDADDFSSCIRALESVPEDQRNYRTAYALARALENYAVLGDHQEGSPQDEAQAALKRAVDVLESVRAEGVDKAEWHMRMAYGYQYMTDQEEKAVSYARRWAELDPRDECAPMVIEECARRIRRRLRRAGKTKFTPGATPFEGFDFTNFWNDSEYAKKEYVSAEPSDELITEIERELGYKLPASYVWLMKRHNGGIPVNTCFPTDEPTSWAEDHVAITGIFGIGRDKAYSLGGNLGSRFMTSEWGYPPIGVAVCDCPSAGHDMIFLDYRACGPEGEPAVVHVDQELDYRITHLADSFEEFVRGLQNDAVFEEADEEENKGDAVDNENDDATDAKDAKDEPGCGPFLGFALLSKGCWDKTRLIGDLKKLWDITVPESDPDEDERDDSLVFNLGDRMVAISLMPFPIPGNEAETNAENNWMWPEAVDVAKKHAAHIMVAVCGGDDDPIERGKLFVKLMDACSRQRYVSGIYTSGVVFEPDFYRKAADALRNDDLPVHAWIWFGLYETDHVLGAYTYGLETFGRREIEVLNAEGADARELWAFTSSMASYVLECDQTLEDGQTIGFSENDKHAITLSEGAALPGMTLKFAYGNGMPAA
;
A
#
# COMPACT_ATOMS: atom_id res chain seq x y z
N MET A 1 -23.41 20.39 41.98
CA MET A 1 -22.36 20.10 41.00
C MET A 1 -23.12 19.65 39.77
N ASP A 2 -22.84 20.23 38.62
CA ASP A 2 -23.47 19.81 37.37
C ASP A 2 -23.04 18.38 37.03
N LEU A 3 -23.89 17.58 36.40
CA LEU A 3 -23.59 16.17 36.14
C LEU A 3 -22.36 16.02 35.25
N LEU A 4 -22.20 16.89 34.24
CA LEU A 4 -21.01 16.93 33.38
C LEU A 4 -19.72 17.18 34.17
N GLN A 5 -19.77 18.08 35.16
CA GLN A 5 -18.62 18.33 36.06
C GLN A 5 -18.31 17.11 36.93
N GLN A 6 -19.34 16.36 37.34
CA GLN A 6 -19.14 15.12 38.09
C GLN A 6 -18.54 14.02 37.21
N CYS A 7 -18.91 13.96 35.93
CA CYS A 7 -18.34 13.01 34.96
C CYS A 7 -16.85 13.28 34.71
N GLN A 8 -16.44 14.55 34.68
CA GLN A 8 -15.02 14.93 34.59
C GLN A 8 -14.22 14.43 35.80
N ILE A 9 -14.75 14.61 37.02
CA ILE A 9 -14.10 14.10 38.24
C ILE A 9 -14.00 12.56 38.19
N TRP A 10 -15.08 11.87 37.85
CA TRP A 10 -15.05 10.40 37.75
C TRP A 10 -14.10 9.89 36.67
N THR A 11 -13.79 10.71 35.67
CA THR A 11 -12.79 10.37 34.65
C THR A 11 -11.37 10.48 35.17
N GLU A 12 -11.07 11.56 35.89
CA GLU A 12 -9.77 11.72 36.55
C GLU A 12 -9.51 10.62 37.60
N GLU A 13 -10.57 9.96 38.09
CA GLU A 13 -10.51 8.85 39.04
C GLU A 13 -10.64 7.45 38.39
N ASP A 14 -10.69 7.34 37.05
CA ASP A 14 -10.93 6.10 36.28
C ASP A 14 -12.24 5.35 36.65
N GLU A 15 -13.22 6.07 37.17
CA GLU A 15 -14.52 5.53 37.60
C GLU A 15 -15.57 5.52 36.47
N PHE A 16 -15.19 5.03 35.27
CA PHE A 16 -16.04 5.06 34.06
C PHE A 16 -17.41 4.38 34.25
N ARG A 17 -17.46 3.28 35.03
CA ARG A 17 -18.73 2.59 35.32
C ARG A 17 -19.72 3.48 36.05
N LYS A 18 -19.25 4.39 36.91
CA LYS A 18 -20.14 5.35 37.59
C LYS A 18 -20.72 6.38 36.64
N ILE A 19 -19.96 6.77 35.60
CA ILE A 19 -20.44 7.67 34.54
C ILE A 19 -21.55 6.96 33.76
N ILE A 20 -21.32 5.71 33.32
CA ILE A 20 -22.31 4.90 32.61
C ILE A 20 -23.59 4.78 33.44
N ASP A 21 -23.49 4.24 34.65
CA ASP A 21 -24.65 4.01 35.52
C ASP A 21 -25.41 5.31 35.84
N ALA A 22 -24.72 6.46 35.91
CA ALA A 22 -25.34 7.75 36.22
C ALA A 22 -26.07 8.37 35.03
N ILE A 23 -25.51 8.30 33.82
CA ILE A 23 -26.11 8.88 32.62
C ILE A 23 -27.23 7.99 32.08
N GLU A 24 -27.07 6.65 32.10
CA GLU A 24 -28.14 5.72 31.68
C GLU A 24 -29.37 5.74 32.58
N ALA A 25 -29.23 6.17 33.83
CA ALA A 25 -30.36 6.35 34.72
C ALA A 25 -31.27 7.53 34.30
N LEU A 26 -30.84 8.37 33.36
CA LEU A 26 -31.62 9.47 32.80
C LEU A 26 -32.53 8.98 31.66
N PRO A 27 -33.75 9.51 31.54
CA PRO A 27 -34.57 9.33 30.34
C PRO A 27 -33.87 9.86 29.07
N ASP A 28 -34.09 9.21 27.92
CA ASP A 28 -33.49 9.61 26.64
C ASP A 28 -33.76 11.07 26.25
N ASP A 29 -34.93 11.61 26.60
CA ASP A 29 -35.30 13.00 26.32
C ASP A 29 -34.63 14.01 27.26
N GLU A 30 -33.94 13.55 28.31
CA GLU A 30 -33.15 14.37 29.23
C GLU A 30 -31.63 14.32 28.92
N ARG A 31 -31.18 13.43 28.02
CA ARG A 31 -29.77 13.32 27.59
C ARG A 31 -29.44 14.38 26.54
N THR A 32 -28.44 15.22 26.83
CA THR A 32 -27.93 16.22 25.87
C THR A 32 -26.79 15.63 25.03
N PRO A 33 -26.46 16.20 23.86
CA PRO A 33 -25.32 15.74 23.05
C PRO A 33 -24.02 15.65 23.84
N GLU A 34 -23.78 16.56 24.79
CA GLU A 34 -22.62 16.51 25.67
C GLU A 34 -22.65 15.32 26.63
N LEU A 35 -23.81 15.00 27.21
CA LEU A 35 -23.96 13.83 28.08
C LEU A 35 -23.79 12.53 27.30
N ASP A 36 -24.36 12.42 26.10
CA ASP A 36 -24.14 11.25 25.24
C ASP A 36 -22.67 11.14 24.82
N SER A 37 -21.98 12.26 24.56
CA SER A 37 -20.54 12.23 24.26
C SER A 37 -19.68 11.81 25.46
N GLU A 38 -20.03 12.22 26.68
CA GLU A 38 -19.36 11.75 27.91
C GLU A 38 -19.67 10.27 28.21
N LEU A 39 -20.90 9.82 27.90
CA LEU A 39 -21.29 8.41 28.02
C LEU A 39 -20.50 7.54 27.03
N ALA A 40 -20.38 7.96 25.78
CA ALA A 40 -19.61 7.25 24.76
C ALA A 40 -18.12 7.13 25.14
N ARG A 41 -17.53 8.18 25.71
CA ARG A 41 -16.16 8.13 26.24
C ARG A 41 -16.03 7.14 27.39
N ALA A 42 -16.99 7.14 28.31
CA ALA A 42 -16.98 6.20 29.43
C ALA A 42 -17.13 4.75 28.95
N TYR A 43 -17.96 4.50 27.94
CA TYR A 43 -18.06 3.19 27.28
C TYR A 43 -16.74 2.77 26.65
N SER A 44 -16.11 3.65 25.86
CA SER A 44 -14.84 3.36 25.17
C SER A 44 -13.71 3.06 26.16
N ASN A 45 -13.63 3.79 27.27
CA ASN A 45 -12.60 3.58 28.30
C ASN A 45 -12.88 2.41 29.24
N ALA A 46 -14.15 2.00 29.37
CA ALA A 46 -14.53 0.86 30.20
C ALA A 46 -14.48 -0.48 29.44
N ALA A 47 -14.45 -0.45 28.11
CA ALA A 47 -14.35 -1.63 27.27
C ALA A 47 -13.04 -2.38 27.55
N THR A 48 -13.13 -3.69 27.75
CA THR A 48 -11.97 -4.59 27.71
C THR A 48 -11.65 -4.97 26.26
N VAL A 49 -10.54 -5.68 26.04
CA VAL A 49 -10.09 -6.06 24.68
C VAL A 49 -11.11 -6.86 23.88
N ASP A 50 -12.03 -7.57 24.54
CA ASP A 50 -13.07 -8.37 23.88
C ASP A 50 -14.44 -7.66 23.83
N ASP A 51 -14.60 -6.47 24.43
CA ASP A 51 -15.92 -5.80 24.59
C ASP A 51 -16.29 -4.92 23.37
N ARG A 52 -16.44 -5.55 22.20
CA ARG A 52 -16.87 -4.86 20.96
C ARG A 52 -18.21 -4.14 21.12
N ASP A 53 -19.16 -4.70 21.87
CA ASP A 53 -20.50 -4.12 22.10
C ASP A 53 -20.42 -2.73 22.75
N MET A 54 -19.50 -2.54 23.70
CA MET A 54 -19.34 -1.25 24.39
C MET A 54 -18.80 -0.18 23.44
N LEU A 55 -17.88 -0.55 22.54
CA LEU A 55 -17.31 0.34 21.53
C LEU A 55 -18.33 0.68 20.44
N LYS A 56 -19.08 -0.32 19.93
CA LYS A 56 -20.20 -0.10 19.01
C LYS A 56 -21.24 0.83 19.62
N HIS A 57 -21.59 0.61 20.88
CA HIS A 57 -22.54 1.48 21.56
C HIS A 57 -22.01 2.91 21.75
N ALA A 58 -20.71 3.10 22.00
CA ALA A 58 -20.10 4.43 22.01
C ALA A 58 -20.27 5.16 20.66
N ILE A 59 -20.11 4.46 19.53
CA ILE A 59 -20.33 5.01 18.18
C ILE A 59 -21.80 5.35 17.96
N GLU A 60 -22.73 4.46 18.34
CA GLU A 60 -24.18 4.69 18.23
C GLU A 60 -24.64 5.93 19.00
N LEU A 61 -24.05 6.19 20.17
CA LEU A 61 -24.33 7.37 20.98
C LEU A 61 -23.83 8.65 20.30
N LEU A 62 -22.68 8.60 19.61
CA LEU A 62 -22.05 9.78 19.01
C LEU A 62 -22.61 10.13 17.62
N LYS A 63 -22.97 9.12 16.82
CA LYS A 63 -23.37 9.26 15.40
C LYS A 63 -24.54 10.24 15.16
N PRO A 64 -25.63 10.26 15.96
CA PRO A 64 -26.72 11.22 15.78
C PRO A 64 -26.32 12.68 15.97
N HIS A 65 -25.21 12.92 16.68
CA HIS A 65 -24.75 14.25 17.08
C HIS A 65 -23.68 14.83 16.14
N GLU A 66 -23.36 14.18 15.03
CA GLU A 66 -22.34 14.64 14.06
C GLU A 66 -22.58 16.08 13.58
N ALA A 67 -23.83 16.42 13.26
CA ALA A 67 -24.18 17.78 12.83
C ALA A 67 -24.02 18.81 13.96
N TYR A 68 -24.20 18.40 15.22
CA TYR A 68 -24.04 19.25 16.40
C TYR A 68 -22.56 19.52 16.70
N PHE A 69 -21.71 18.50 16.59
CA PHE A 69 -20.27 18.55 16.90
C PHE A 69 -19.38 18.79 15.67
N ARG A 70 -19.93 19.33 14.58
CA ARG A 70 -19.15 19.55 13.35
C ARG A 70 -17.90 20.40 13.61
N GLY A 71 -16.73 19.81 13.35
CA GLY A 71 -15.43 20.46 13.56
C GLY A 71 -14.94 20.46 15.02
N ASP A 72 -15.60 19.72 15.91
CA ASP A 72 -15.16 19.55 17.29
C ASP A 72 -14.07 18.47 17.37
N HIS A 73 -12.90 18.84 17.88
CA HIS A 73 -11.77 17.92 18.05
C HIS A 73 -12.13 16.71 18.94
N ARG A 74 -12.84 16.92 20.05
CA ARG A 74 -13.11 15.85 21.02
C ARG A 74 -14.10 14.84 20.49
N TRP A 75 -15.13 15.29 19.78
CA TRP A 75 -16.09 14.39 19.15
C TRP A 75 -15.41 13.55 18.06
N ASN A 76 -14.61 14.17 17.19
CA ASN A 76 -13.85 13.44 16.16
C ASN A 76 -12.88 12.44 16.80
N PHE A 77 -12.12 12.84 17.81
CA PHE A 77 -11.22 11.94 18.53
C PHE A 77 -11.97 10.77 19.19
N ARG A 78 -13.12 11.01 19.83
CA ARG A 78 -13.91 9.93 20.46
C ARG A 78 -14.48 8.95 19.44
N MET A 79 -14.93 9.44 18.28
CA MET A 79 -15.36 8.59 17.16
C MET A 79 -14.19 7.75 16.66
N ALA A 80 -13.05 8.38 16.39
CA ALA A 80 -11.85 7.71 15.89
C ALA A 80 -11.33 6.66 16.88
N TYR A 81 -11.27 7.00 18.17
CA TYR A 81 -10.84 6.11 19.24
C TYR A 81 -11.73 4.87 19.33
N ALA A 82 -13.05 5.02 19.28
CA ALA A 82 -13.96 3.88 19.31
C ALA A 82 -13.75 2.94 18.09
N TYR A 83 -13.57 3.49 16.89
CA TYR A 83 -13.26 2.70 15.69
C TYR A 83 -11.88 2.03 15.75
N PHE A 84 -10.86 2.73 16.25
CA PHE A 84 -9.51 2.19 16.37
C PHE A 84 -9.48 0.95 17.26
N TYR A 85 -10.12 1.00 18.44
CA TYR A 85 -10.16 -0.16 19.33
C TYR A 85 -11.14 -1.26 18.88
N LEU A 86 -11.99 -0.99 17.88
CA LEU A 86 -12.75 -2.02 17.17
C LEU A 86 -11.92 -2.72 16.09
N GLU A 87 -10.66 -2.32 15.88
CA GLU A 87 -9.79 -2.79 14.79
C GLU A 87 -10.37 -2.41 13.42
N GLN A 88 -10.94 -1.19 13.34
CA GLN A 88 -11.50 -0.56 12.15
C GLN A 88 -10.72 0.72 11.81
N GLU A 89 -9.40 0.59 11.61
CA GLU A 89 -8.49 1.72 11.43
C GLU A 89 -8.84 2.57 10.21
N HIS A 90 -9.33 1.95 9.14
CA HIS A 90 -9.83 2.61 7.94
C HIS A 90 -11.01 3.56 8.22
N ARG A 91 -11.86 3.24 9.20
CA ARG A 91 -12.91 4.15 9.69
C ARG A 91 -12.38 5.17 10.67
N ALA A 92 -11.38 4.80 11.48
CA ALA A 92 -10.80 5.68 12.48
C ALA A 92 -10.00 6.84 11.86
N LEU A 93 -9.21 6.56 10.82
CA LEU A 93 -8.26 7.50 10.22
C LEU A 93 -8.91 8.83 9.79
N PRO A 94 -10.02 8.86 9.02
CA PRO A 94 -10.66 10.11 8.62
C PRO A 94 -11.17 10.94 9.81
N TYR A 95 -11.52 10.30 10.93
CA TYR A 95 -11.91 11.02 12.14
C TYR A 95 -10.70 11.55 12.92
N PHE A 96 -9.59 10.80 13.00
CA PHE A 96 -8.36 11.32 13.58
C PHE A 96 -7.80 12.49 12.76
N GLU A 97 -7.83 12.42 11.42
CA GLU A 97 -7.43 13.53 10.55
C GLU A 97 -8.30 14.77 10.81
N LYS A 98 -9.62 14.64 10.89
CA LYS A 98 -10.53 15.75 11.27
C LYS A 98 -10.27 16.25 12.70
N ALA A 99 -9.89 15.37 13.63
CA ALA A 99 -9.53 15.75 14.99
C ALA A 99 -8.23 16.60 14.98
N LEU A 100 -7.25 16.21 14.17
CA LEU A 100 -6.00 16.93 13.98
C LEU A 100 -6.21 18.27 13.24
N GLU A 101 -7.08 18.32 12.23
CA GLU A 101 -7.46 19.58 11.59
C GLU A 101 -8.09 20.58 12.58
N ALA A 102 -8.94 20.08 13.48
CA ALA A 102 -9.58 20.89 14.52
C ALA A 102 -8.59 21.34 15.60
N ARG A 103 -7.48 20.60 15.80
CA ARG A 103 -6.40 20.92 16.74
C ARG A 103 -5.03 20.49 16.18
N PRO A 104 -4.41 21.30 15.31
CA PRO A 104 -3.13 20.94 14.69
C PRO A 104 -2.01 20.82 15.72
N GLY A 105 -1.12 19.83 15.54
CA GLY A 105 -0.04 19.51 16.48
C GLY A 105 -0.51 18.80 17.75
N ASP A 106 -1.60 18.02 17.65
CA ASP A 106 -2.03 17.10 18.70
C ASP A 106 -1.30 15.77 18.50
N GLU A 107 -0.18 15.60 19.22
CA GLU A 107 0.75 14.47 19.07
C GLU A 107 0.08 13.11 19.29
N ASP A 108 -0.82 13.00 20.26
CA ASP A 108 -1.61 11.77 20.48
C ASP A 108 -2.38 11.41 19.20
N THR A 109 -3.00 12.41 18.57
CA THR A 109 -3.76 12.22 17.32
C THR A 109 -2.85 11.85 16.15
N GLU A 110 -1.66 12.44 16.04
CA GLU A 110 -0.65 12.13 15.01
C GLU A 110 -0.11 10.70 15.16
N GLU A 111 0.12 10.23 16.39
CA GLU A 111 0.55 8.86 16.68
C GLU A 111 -0.53 7.85 16.26
N PHE A 112 -1.81 8.12 16.60
CA PHE A 112 -2.91 7.27 16.16
C PHE A 112 -3.06 7.23 14.63
N ILE A 113 -2.85 8.36 13.93
CA ILE A 113 -2.84 8.39 12.46
C ILE A 113 -1.73 7.49 11.89
N ALA A 114 -0.52 7.55 12.45
CA ALA A 114 0.59 6.70 12.03
C ALA A 114 0.27 5.21 12.23
N LYS A 115 -0.32 4.86 13.37
CA LYS A 115 -0.79 3.48 13.65
C LYS A 115 -1.88 3.04 12.68
N CYS A 116 -2.86 3.90 12.39
CA CYS A 116 -3.89 3.58 11.39
C CYS A 116 -3.27 3.26 10.03
N ARG A 117 -2.35 4.10 9.54
CA ARG A 117 -1.68 3.87 8.25
C ARG A 117 -0.85 2.58 8.21
N HIS A 118 -0.25 2.21 9.34
CA HIS A 118 0.44 0.93 9.48
C HIS A 118 -0.52 -0.26 9.34
N TYR A 119 -1.66 -0.24 10.06
CA TYR A 119 -2.65 -1.30 10.01
C TYR A 119 -3.49 -1.30 8.72
N GLU A 120 -3.60 -0.19 7.99
CA GLU A 120 -4.15 -0.19 6.62
C GLU A 120 -3.22 -0.91 5.62
N THR A 121 -1.90 -0.81 5.82
CA THR A 121 -0.89 -1.49 5.00
C THR A 121 -0.84 -2.99 5.29
N LEU A 122 -0.92 -3.36 6.57
CA LEU A 122 -0.98 -4.75 7.00
C LEU A 122 -2.08 -4.90 8.06
N PRO A 123 -3.33 -5.18 7.63
CA PRO A 123 -4.42 -5.39 8.56
C PRO A 123 -4.16 -6.61 9.43
N LEU A 124 -4.16 -6.41 10.75
CA LEU A 124 -3.94 -7.47 11.73
C LEU A 124 -5.03 -7.39 12.79
N PHE A 125 -5.64 -8.53 13.06
CA PHE A 125 -6.73 -8.63 14.03
C PHE A 125 -6.28 -9.50 15.21
N ARG A 126 -6.74 -9.16 16.42
CA ARG A 126 -6.66 -10.01 17.61
C ARG A 126 -7.44 -11.31 17.41
N SER A 127 -8.55 -11.25 16.67
CA SER A 127 -9.23 -12.42 16.14
C SER A 127 -9.63 -12.17 14.69
N CYS A 128 -9.05 -12.92 13.76
CA CYS A 128 -9.42 -12.85 12.34
C CYS A 128 -10.79 -13.50 12.07
N PHE A 129 -11.36 -13.28 10.89
CA PHE A 129 -12.68 -13.78 10.51
C PHE A 129 -12.82 -15.31 10.69
N ARG A 130 -11.75 -16.07 10.43
CA ARG A 130 -11.70 -17.52 10.68
C ARG A 130 -11.97 -17.86 12.15
N GLU A 131 -11.29 -17.18 13.07
CA GLU A 131 -11.44 -17.43 14.51
C GLU A 131 -12.80 -16.94 15.02
N ARG A 132 -13.23 -15.77 14.56
CA ARG A 132 -14.55 -15.20 14.87
C ARG A 132 -15.69 -16.11 14.40
N THR A 133 -15.58 -16.67 13.19
CA THR A 133 -16.50 -17.69 12.66
C THR A 133 -16.59 -18.92 13.56
N ALA A 134 -15.44 -19.42 14.03
CA ALA A 134 -15.41 -20.58 14.94
C ALA A 134 -16.10 -20.26 16.28
N LYS A 135 -15.82 -19.08 16.87
CA LYS A 135 -16.45 -18.60 18.11
C LYS A 135 -17.97 -18.44 17.95
N ALA A 136 -18.44 -17.86 16.85
CA ALA A 136 -19.86 -17.70 16.56
C ALA A 136 -20.57 -19.06 16.48
N TRP A 137 -19.98 -20.05 15.81
CA TRP A 137 -20.57 -21.39 15.74
C TRP A 137 -20.52 -22.15 17.06
N GLU A 138 -19.50 -21.93 17.89
CA GLU A 138 -19.47 -22.45 19.26
C GLU A 138 -20.62 -21.86 20.08
N ALA A 139 -20.81 -20.54 20.07
CA ALA A 139 -21.92 -19.87 20.74
C ALA A 139 -23.29 -20.34 20.21
N PHE A 140 -23.43 -20.53 18.90
CA PHE A 140 -24.65 -21.11 18.31
C PHE A 140 -24.91 -22.52 18.83
N ALA A 141 -23.89 -23.38 18.85
CA ALA A 141 -24.02 -24.76 19.30
C ALA A 141 -24.37 -24.86 20.79
N GLU A 142 -23.84 -23.97 21.63
CA GLU A 142 -24.15 -23.89 23.06
C GLU A 142 -25.59 -23.47 23.32
N THR A 143 -26.12 -22.55 22.51
CA THR A 143 -27.46 -21.97 22.68
C THR A 143 -28.55 -22.62 21.81
N GLU A 144 -28.18 -23.52 20.89
CA GLU A 144 -29.07 -24.17 19.89
C GLU A 144 -30.39 -24.66 20.47
N ALA A 145 -30.32 -25.37 21.60
CA ALA A 145 -31.48 -26.00 22.19
C ALA A 145 -32.49 -24.98 22.74
N ASP A 146 -31.98 -23.85 23.26
CA ASP A 146 -32.78 -22.75 23.77
C ASP A 146 -33.38 -21.92 22.62
N LEU A 147 -32.60 -21.64 21.56
CA LEU A 147 -33.08 -20.98 20.34
C LEU A 147 -34.24 -21.76 19.71
N ARG A 148 -34.06 -23.07 19.52
CA ARG A 148 -35.09 -23.95 18.97
C ARG A 148 -36.33 -24.02 19.86
N LYS A 149 -36.14 -24.00 21.18
CA LYS A 149 -37.26 -23.99 22.14
C LYS A 149 -38.02 -22.66 22.05
N ALA A 150 -37.32 -21.52 21.99
CA ALA A 150 -37.94 -20.20 21.87
C ALA A 150 -38.82 -20.10 20.61
N LEU A 151 -38.32 -20.56 19.46
CA LEU A 151 -39.09 -20.62 18.22
C LEU A 151 -40.33 -21.53 18.31
N ALA A 152 -40.23 -22.68 18.99
CA ALA A 152 -41.36 -23.60 19.16
C ALA A 152 -42.44 -23.06 20.11
N GLU A 153 -42.06 -22.22 21.07
CA GLU A 153 -42.95 -21.62 22.06
C GLU A 153 -43.64 -20.34 21.52
N ASP A 154 -42.99 -19.59 20.63
CA ASP A 154 -43.52 -18.35 20.04
C ASP A 154 -44.50 -18.56 18.88
N LYS A 155 -45.69 -19.06 19.20
CA LYS A 155 -46.77 -19.33 18.21
C LYS A 155 -47.51 -18.08 17.72
N THR A 156 -47.32 -16.96 18.40
CA THR A 156 -48.04 -15.69 18.14
C THR A 156 -47.13 -14.62 17.56
N HIS A 157 -45.82 -14.90 17.41
CA HIS A 157 -44.80 -13.94 17.01
C HIS A 157 -44.69 -12.74 17.96
N GLU A 158 -45.05 -12.92 19.24
CA GLU A 158 -45.00 -11.86 20.25
C GLU A 158 -43.57 -11.66 20.75
N ASN A 159 -42.72 -12.70 20.70
CA ASN A 159 -41.33 -12.66 21.14
C ASN A 159 -40.34 -12.63 19.96
N ALA A 160 -40.82 -12.42 18.73
CA ALA A 160 -40.00 -12.52 17.51
C ALA A 160 -38.76 -11.60 17.57
N HIS A 161 -38.90 -10.39 18.11
CA HIS A 161 -37.78 -9.47 18.28
C HIS A 161 -36.70 -10.02 19.23
N GLU A 162 -37.10 -10.53 20.40
CA GLU A 162 -36.14 -11.10 21.37
C GLU A 162 -35.41 -12.32 20.79
N ILE A 163 -36.11 -13.13 19.99
CA ILE A 163 -35.50 -14.27 19.30
C ILE A 163 -34.49 -13.77 18.25
N VAL A 164 -34.86 -12.81 17.41
CA VAL A 164 -33.94 -12.25 16.40
C VAL A 164 -32.70 -11.67 17.04
N GLU A 165 -32.82 -10.94 18.16
CA GLU A 165 -31.67 -10.39 18.90
C GLU A 165 -30.76 -11.48 19.47
N GLN A 166 -31.29 -12.65 19.87
CA GLN A 166 -30.44 -13.78 20.27
C GLN A 166 -29.60 -14.30 19.10
N PHE A 167 -30.18 -14.45 17.91
CA PHE A 167 -29.43 -14.84 16.72
C PHE A 167 -28.40 -13.77 16.32
N ARG A 168 -28.80 -12.50 16.37
CA ARG A 168 -27.92 -11.36 16.08
C ARG A 168 -26.70 -11.36 17.00
N SER A 169 -26.89 -11.49 18.31
CA SER A 169 -25.77 -11.56 19.27
C SER A 169 -24.76 -12.69 18.99
N ILE A 170 -25.20 -13.78 18.34
CA ILE A 170 -24.32 -14.89 17.94
C ILE A 170 -23.58 -14.54 16.65
N PHE A 171 -24.27 -13.96 15.67
CA PHE A 171 -23.65 -13.61 14.38
C PHE A 171 -22.75 -12.38 14.47
N ASP A 172 -23.02 -11.44 15.38
CA ASP A 172 -22.20 -10.25 15.64
C ASP A 172 -20.79 -10.59 16.17
N ILE A 173 -20.60 -11.85 16.61
CA ILE A 173 -19.26 -12.38 16.93
C ILE A 173 -18.40 -12.47 15.67
N ALA A 174 -19.01 -12.83 14.53
CA ALA A 174 -18.34 -13.01 13.24
C ALA A 174 -18.45 -11.80 12.30
N PHE A 175 -19.58 -11.09 12.34
CA PHE A 175 -19.88 -10.02 11.40
C PHE A 175 -20.08 -8.69 12.14
N ASP A 176 -19.69 -7.57 11.52
CA ASP A 176 -20.05 -6.24 11.98
C ASP A 176 -21.52 -5.96 11.71
N ASP A 177 -22.00 -6.35 10.53
CA ASP A 177 -23.40 -6.37 10.11
C ASP A 177 -23.70 -7.59 9.22
N VAL A 178 -24.86 -8.21 9.44
CA VAL A 178 -25.33 -9.35 8.64
C VAL A 178 -26.85 -9.41 8.59
N ALA A 179 -27.38 -9.53 7.37
CA ALA A 179 -28.79 -9.76 7.14
C ALA A 179 -29.11 -11.26 7.19
N PHE A 180 -30.11 -11.65 7.99
CA PHE A 180 -30.56 -13.03 8.06
C PHE A 180 -32.08 -13.15 8.28
N GLU A 181 -32.62 -14.30 7.88
CA GLU A 181 -34.00 -14.70 8.13
C GLU A 181 -34.04 -16.03 8.87
N ILE A 182 -35.03 -16.21 9.74
CA ILE A 182 -35.24 -17.43 10.51
C ILE A 182 -36.55 -18.07 10.09
N GLY A 183 -36.51 -19.36 9.77
CA GLY A 183 -37.65 -20.12 9.31
C GLY A 183 -37.75 -21.51 9.91
N VAL A 184 -38.85 -22.20 9.60
CA VAL A 184 -39.04 -23.61 9.91
C VAL A 184 -39.66 -24.27 8.69
N ASN A 185 -38.96 -25.27 8.12
CA ASN A 185 -39.51 -26.12 7.07
C ASN A 185 -40.17 -27.37 7.67
N GLU A 186 -40.67 -28.28 6.83
CA GLU A 186 -41.38 -29.48 7.32
C GLU A 186 -40.54 -30.43 8.20
N HIS A 187 -39.20 -30.28 8.24
CA HIS A 187 -38.27 -31.25 8.82
C HIS A 187 -37.18 -30.65 9.73
N LYS A 188 -36.80 -29.38 9.57
CA LYS A 188 -35.73 -28.67 10.29
C LYS A 188 -36.01 -27.17 10.41
N HIS A 189 -35.31 -26.52 11.33
CA HIS A 189 -35.27 -25.05 11.40
C HIS A 189 -34.32 -24.52 10.33
N GLU A 190 -34.48 -23.28 9.91
CA GLU A 190 -33.68 -22.67 8.85
C GLU A 190 -33.16 -21.31 9.31
N VAL A 191 -31.90 -21.05 9.00
CA VAL A 191 -31.31 -19.71 8.97
C VAL A 191 -30.93 -19.45 7.53
N ILE A 192 -31.39 -18.33 6.98
CA ILE A 192 -31.04 -17.87 5.64
C ILE A 192 -30.21 -16.61 5.79
N LEU A 193 -28.93 -16.68 5.46
CA LEU A 193 -28.02 -15.54 5.41
C LEU A 193 -28.17 -14.85 4.05
N SER A 194 -28.45 -13.54 4.04
CA SER A 194 -28.72 -12.79 2.81
C SER A 194 -27.49 -11.94 2.42
N PRO A 195 -26.90 -12.16 1.23
CA PRO A 195 -25.85 -11.28 0.70
C PRO A 195 -26.35 -9.89 0.27
N GLN A 196 -27.67 -9.67 0.18
CA GLN A 196 -28.30 -8.41 -0.23
C GLN A 196 -27.80 -7.91 -1.59
N GLY A 197 -27.61 -8.83 -2.54
CA GLY A 197 -27.08 -8.51 -3.86
C GLY A 197 -25.57 -8.31 -3.93
N ASP A 198 -24.86 -8.29 -2.80
CA ASP A 198 -23.41 -8.13 -2.78
C ASP A 198 -22.67 -9.47 -2.97
N LYS A 199 -21.81 -9.50 -3.99
CA LYS A 199 -20.98 -10.66 -4.30
C LYS A 199 -19.78 -10.79 -3.36
N VAL A 200 -19.27 -9.71 -2.77
CA VAL A 200 -18.15 -9.77 -1.81
C VAL A 200 -18.63 -10.40 -0.50
N LYS A 201 -19.71 -9.87 0.09
CA LYS A 201 -20.39 -10.48 1.24
C LYS A 201 -20.79 -11.94 1.00
N LEU A 202 -21.16 -12.31 -0.23
CA LEU A 202 -21.46 -13.70 -0.58
C LEU A 202 -20.30 -14.67 -0.29
N PHE A 203 -19.04 -14.26 -0.49
CA PHE A 203 -17.87 -15.09 -0.15
C PHE A 203 -17.80 -15.36 1.35
N GLU A 204 -18.00 -14.33 2.19
CA GLU A 204 -18.00 -14.46 3.65
C GLU A 204 -19.12 -15.36 4.15
N LEU A 205 -20.33 -15.16 3.65
CA LEU A 205 -21.49 -15.95 4.07
C LEU A 205 -21.35 -17.44 3.68
N VAL A 206 -20.78 -17.72 2.51
CA VAL A 206 -20.47 -19.10 2.09
C VAL A 206 -19.39 -19.71 2.96
N TYR A 207 -18.30 -18.99 3.25
CA TYR A 207 -17.26 -19.43 4.15
C TYR A 207 -17.82 -19.75 5.55
N PHE A 208 -18.61 -18.83 6.11
CA PHE A 208 -19.24 -18.97 7.41
C PHE A 208 -20.17 -20.19 7.45
N ARG A 209 -21.06 -20.34 6.46
CA ARG A 209 -21.97 -21.49 6.33
C ARG A 209 -21.22 -22.81 6.31
N ASP A 210 -20.13 -22.90 5.55
CA ASP A 210 -19.40 -24.14 5.34
C ASP A 210 -18.67 -24.64 6.59
N ARG A 211 -18.59 -23.80 7.64
CA ARG A 211 -18.03 -24.13 8.95
C ARG A 211 -19.06 -24.41 10.03
N ALA A 212 -20.34 -24.45 9.68
CA ALA A 212 -21.39 -24.89 10.59
C ALA A 212 -21.10 -26.32 11.11
N PRO A 213 -21.03 -26.55 12.43
CA PRO A 213 -20.66 -27.84 12.98
C PRO A 213 -21.78 -28.86 12.75
N ALA A 214 -21.40 -30.14 12.62
CA ALA A 214 -22.34 -31.23 12.36
C ALA A 214 -23.50 -31.30 13.38
N SER A 215 -23.24 -30.94 14.65
CA SER A 215 -24.26 -30.87 15.71
C SER A 215 -25.34 -29.83 15.44
N VAL A 216 -25.00 -28.70 14.85
CA VAL A 216 -25.97 -27.66 14.44
C VAL A 216 -26.74 -28.14 13.21
N LEU A 217 -26.03 -28.69 12.22
CA LEU A 217 -26.61 -29.20 10.97
C LEU A 217 -27.57 -30.39 11.18
N GLU A 218 -27.57 -31.05 12.35
CA GLU A 218 -28.58 -32.07 12.68
C GLU A 218 -30.00 -31.48 12.71
N ASN A 219 -30.17 -30.27 13.25
CA ASN A 219 -31.47 -29.64 13.49
C ASN A 219 -31.75 -28.42 12.59
N TRP A 220 -30.69 -27.87 11.98
CA TRP A 220 -30.74 -26.62 11.22
C TRP A 220 -30.29 -26.81 9.77
N ASN A 221 -30.94 -26.09 8.87
CA ASN A 221 -30.41 -25.78 7.54
C ASN A 221 -29.83 -24.37 7.59
N ILE A 222 -28.55 -24.23 7.25
CA ILE A 222 -27.90 -22.93 7.08
C ILE A 222 -27.81 -22.68 5.58
N LEU A 223 -28.59 -21.72 5.10
CA LEU A 223 -28.73 -21.37 3.70
C LEU A 223 -28.11 -20.00 3.45
N VAL A 224 -27.62 -19.78 2.24
CA VAL A 224 -27.09 -18.48 1.79
C VAL A 224 -27.89 -18.07 0.55
N GLY A 225 -28.49 -16.89 0.62
CA GLY A 225 -29.43 -16.38 -0.36
C GLY A 225 -30.89 -16.79 -0.08
N ARG A 226 -31.83 -15.84 -0.23
CA ARG A 226 -33.27 -16.10 -0.16
C ARG A 226 -33.68 -17.19 -1.14
N GLN A 227 -34.45 -18.14 -0.62
CA GLN A 227 -34.99 -19.25 -1.40
C GLN A 227 -36.26 -18.84 -2.13
N ARG A 228 -36.44 -19.38 -3.34
CA ARG A 228 -37.66 -19.15 -4.13
C ARG A 228 -38.89 -19.63 -3.38
N ALA A 229 -39.90 -18.76 -3.31
CA ALA A 229 -41.18 -19.06 -2.69
C ALA A 229 -42.35 -18.75 -3.63
N ASN A 230 -43.30 -19.69 -3.70
CA ASN A 230 -44.47 -19.56 -4.58
C ASN A 230 -45.57 -18.78 -3.86
N ASP A 231 -46.13 -17.75 -4.52
CA ASP A 231 -47.24 -16.93 -4.02
C ASP A 231 -46.91 -16.11 -2.75
N VAL A 232 -45.69 -15.55 -2.68
CA VAL A 232 -45.28 -14.65 -1.61
C VAL A 232 -45.75 -13.23 -1.88
N GLY A 233 -46.37 -12.64 -0.85
CA GLY A 233 -46.73 -11.24 -0.80
C GLY A 233 -46.01 -10.55 0.35
N MET A 234 -45.60 -9.31 0.11
CA MET A 234 -44.99 -8.45 1.11
C MET A 234 -46.03 -7.47 1.64
N ARG A 235 -46.22 -7.49 2.96
CA ARG A 235 -47.19 -6.63 3.65
C ARG A 235 -46.50 -5.81 4.72
N THR A 236 -46.58 -4.50 4.57
CA THR A 236 -46.13 -3.50 5.54
C THR A 236 -47.33 -2.67 6.01
N GLU A 237 -47.11 -1.69 6.90
CA GLU A 237 -48.17 -0.73 7.23
C GLU A 237 -48.56 0.14 6.02
N ASP A 238 -47.63 0.36 5.09
CA ASP A 238 -47.77 1.30 3.98
C ASP A 238 -48.31 0.65 2.70
N PHE A 239 -48.08 -0.65 2.50
CA PHE A 239 -48.50 -1.35 1.29
C PHE A 239 -48.64 -2.87 1.47
N ASP A 240 -49.38 -3.49 0.55
CA ASP A 240 -49.63 -4.94 0.49
C ASP A 240 -49.58 -5.39 -0.98
N ILE A 241 -48.46 -5.99 -1.37
CA ILE A 241 -48.14 -6.35 -2.75
C ILE A 241 -47.74 -7.83 -2.86
N SER A 242 -47.96 -8.41 -4.03
CA SER A 242 -47.53 -9.77 -4.38
C SER A 242 -46.94 -9.79 -5.79
N GLY A 243 -46.30 -10.88 -6.19
CA GLY A 243 -45.82 -11.06 -7.56
C GLY A 243 -46.91 -10.91 -8.64
N SER A 244 -48.19 -11.03 -8.27
CA SER A 244 -49.34 -10.80 -9.16
C SER A 244 -49.74 -9.33 -9.31
N ASP A 245 -49.26 -8.45 -8.44
CA ASP A 245 -49.53 -7.01 -8.45
C ASP A 245 -48.46 -6.21 -9.20
N VAL A 246 -47.34 -6.85 -9.55
CA VAL A 246 -46.17 -6.23 -10.20
C VAL A 246 -46.11 -6.67 -11.65
N ARG A 247 -45.98 -5.69 -12.55
CA ARG A 247 -45.68 -5.92 -13.97
C ARG A 247 -44.20 -5.73 -14.23
N VAL A 248 -43.61 -6.66 -14.97
CA VAL A 248 -42.22 -6.58 -15.39
C VAL A 248 -42.06 -6.62 -16.90
N TRP A 249 -41.04 -5.93 -17.39
CA TRP A 249 -40.54 -6.01 -18.76
C TRP A 249 -39.09 -6.47 -18.72
N VAL A 250 -38.79 -7.47 -19.53
CA VAL A 250 -37.47 -8.09 -19.62
C VAL A 250 -36.77 -7.53 -20.86
N GLU A 251 -35.61 -6.92 -20.68
CA GLU A 251 -34.73 -6.48 -21.76
C GLU A 251 -33.49 -7.35 -21.74
N LYS A 252 -33.24 -8.12 -22.81
CA LYS A 252 -32.01 -8.93 -22.90
C LYS A 252 -30.82 -8.00 -23.08
N THR A 253 -29.91 -8.02 -22.11
CA THR A 253 -28.64 -7.30 -22.16
C THR A 253 -27.55 -8.20 -22.75
N ASP A 254 -27.62 -9.51 -22.50
CA ASP A 254 -26.73 -10.55 -23.03
C ASP A 254 -27.46 -11.92 -23.13
N GLU A 255 -26.77 -12.99 -23.55
CA GLU A 255 -27.33 -14.35 -23.64
C GLU A 255 -27.82 -14.93 -22.30
N LYS A 256 -27.24 -14.48 -21.18
CA LYS A 256 -27.54 -14.97 -19.82
C LYS A 256 -27.90 -13.87 -18.83
N ARG A 257 -28.04 -12.62 -19.29
CA ARG A 257 -28.35 -11.47 -18.44
C ARG A 257 -29.54 -10.67 -18.97
N ILE A 258 -30.29 -10.09 -18.05
CA ILE A 258 -31.49 -9.31 -18.32
C ILE A 258 -31.51 -8.02 -17.50
N GLY A 259 -31.98 -6.95 -18.13
CA GLY A 259 -32.51 -5.79 -17.45
C GLY A 259 -33.99 -6.00 -17.13
N LEU A 260 -34.39 -5.64 -15.91
CA LEU A 260 -35.78 -5.68 -15.46
C LEU A 260 -36.32 -4.28 -15.23
N LYS A 261 -37.47 -3.99 -15.82
CA LYS A 261 -38.26 -2.79 -15.49
C LYS A 261 -39.50 -3.22 -14.75
N ALA A 262 -39.73 -2.69 -13.56
CA ALA A 262 -40.83 -3.10 -12.69
C ALA A 262 -41.82 -1.94 -12.47
N TYR A 263 -43.11 -2.23 -12.60
CA TYR A 263 -44.21 -1.29 -12.32
C TYR A 263 -45.22 -1.92 -11.37
N CYS A 264 -45.54 -1.24 -10.28
CA CYS A 264 -46.61 -1.63 -9.37
C CYS A 264 -47.51 -0.44 -9.04
N GLU A 265 -48.78 -0.52 -9.45
CA GLU A 265 -49.77 0.56 -9.20
C GLU A 265 -49.96 0.81 -7.70
N LYS A 266 -49.92 -0.24 -6.87
CA LYS A 266 -50.09 -0.15 -5.42
C LYS A 266 -48.96 0.60 -4.72
N LEU A 267 -47.75 0.62 -5.30
CA LEU A 267 -46.59 1.32 -4.74
C LEU A 267 -46.48 2.78 -5.21
N LEU A 268 -47.31 3.27 -6.14
CA LEU A 268 -47.23 4.66 -6.62
C LEU A 268 -47.29 5.73 -5.52
N PRO A 269 -48.09 5.58 -4.43
CA PRO A 269 -48.04 6.53 -3.32
C PRO A 269 -46.70 6.51 -2.58
N VAL A 270 -46.12 5.32 -2.40
CA VAL A 270 -44.84 5.11 -1.71
C VAL A 270 -43.70 5.64 -2.59
N LEU A 271 -43.67 5.28 -3.86
CA LEU A 271 -42.65 5.72 -4.84
C LEU A 271 -42.52 7.25 -4.90
N LYS A 272 -43.62 7.98 -4.76
CA LYS A 272 -43.61 9.47 -4.77
C LYS A 272 -43.05 10.10 -3.50
N ASN A 273 -43.14 9.40 -2.38
CA ASN A 273 -42.79 9.94 -1.06
C ASN A 273 -41.45 9.38 -0.56
N GLU A 274 -41.15 8.12 -0.86
CA GLU A 274 -40.04 7.30 -0.39
C GLU A 274 -39.60 6.34 -1.52
N GLU A 275 -38.96 6.88 -2.55
CA GLU A 275 -38.54 6.12 -3.76
C GLU A 275 -37.70 4.87 -3.40
N GLY A 276 -36.73 5.01 -2.50
CA GLY A 276 -35.90 3.89 -2.03
C GLY A 276 -36.70 2.76 -1.39
N LYS A 277 -37.78 3.07 -0.66
CA LYS A 277 -38.66 2.06 -0.05
C LYS A 277 -39.46 1.28 -1.08
N ALA A 278 -39.90 1.96 -2.15
CA ALA A 278 -40.56 1.31 -3.27
C ALA A 278 -39.58 0.44 -4.09
N TYR A 279 -38.34 0.90 -4.25
CA TYR A 279 -37.26 0.13 -4.88
C TYR A 279 -36.96 -1.14 -4.11
N TRP A 280 -36.61 -1.01 -2.82
CA TRP A 280 -36.38 -2.12 -1.90
C TRP A 280 -37.54 -3.13 -1.93
N ALA A 281 -38.79 -2.64 -1.92
CA ALA A 281 -39.96 -3.53 -1.92
C ALA A 281 -40.10 -4.38 -3.19
N LEU A 282 -39.78 -3.83 -4.36
CA LEU A 282 -39.87 -4.55 -5.63
C LEU A 282 -38.67 -5.47 -5.83
N GLU A 283 -37.50 -5.05 -5.40
CA GLU A 283 -36.28 -5.85 -5.48
C GLU A 283 -36.35 -7.05 -4.50
N THR A 284 -36.68 -6.83 -3.23
CA THR A 284 -36.87 -7.92 -2.25
C THR A 284 -37.96 -8.91 -2.69
N LEU A 285 -39.06 -8.43 -3.28
CA LEU A 285 -40.09 -9.31 -3.82
C LEU A 285 -39.59 -10.10 -5.05
N THR A 286 -38.69 -9.52 -5.84
CA THR A 286 -38.03 -10.21 -6.96
C THR A 286 -37.09 -11.29 -6.44
N ASP A 287 -36.29 -11.02 -5.40
CA ASP A 287 -35.48 -12.03 -4.70
C ASP A 287 -36.33 -13.19 -4.20
N GLN A 288 -37.48 -12.91 -3.59
CA GLN A 288 -38.36 -13.97 -3.04
C GLN A 288 -38.98 -14.84 -4.15
N ILE A 289 -39.24 -14.27 -5.33
CA ILE A 289 -39.89 -14.97 -6.44
C ILE A 289 -38.87 -15.72 -7.31
N LEU A 290 -37.69 -15.13 -7.53
CA LEU A 290 -36.65 -15.69 -8.38
C LEU A 290 -35.64 -16.54 -7.59
N GLY A 291 -35.44 -16.21 -6.32
CA GLY A 291 -34.28 -16.58 -5.51
C GLY A 291 -33.20 -15.49 -5.61
N GLU A 292 -32.55 -15.17 -4.50
CA GLU A 292 -31.53 -14.10 -4.44
C GLU A 292 -30.28 -14.47 -5.26
N ILE A 293 -29.80 -15.72 -5.20
CA ILE A 293 -28.64 -16.16 -6.00
C ILE A 293 -28.94 -16.13 -7.51
N PRO A 294 -30.08 -16.66 -8.01
CA PRO A 294 -30.45 -16.48 -9.41
C PRO A 294 -30.67 -15.02 -9.80
N HIS A 295 -31.20 -14.18 -8.89
CA HIS A 295 -31.38 -12.76 -9.13
C HIS A 295 -30.03 -12.06 -9.39
N MET A 296 -29.05 -12.23 -8.49
CA MET A 296 -27.68 -11.72 -8.63
C MET A 296 -26.99 -12.16 -9.93
N ARG A 297 -27.30 -13.36 -10.42
CA ARG A 297 -26.68 -13.91 -11.65
C ARG A 297 -27.35 -13.43 -12.92
N CYS A 298 -28.67 -13.35 -12.92
CA CYS A 298 -29.45 -13.14 -14.14
C CYS A 298 -29.79 -11.67 -14.38
N VAL A 299 -29.93 -10.86 -13.32
CA VAL A 299 -30.39 -9.47 -13.44
C VAL A 299 -29.22 -8.51 -13.23
N ASP A 300 -28.91 -7.69 -14.24
CA ASP A 300 -27.81 -6.72 -14.20
C ASP A 300 -28.27 -5.26 -14.18
N ALA A 301 -29.57 -5.02 -14.41
CA ALA A 301 -30.19 -3.72 -14.27
C ALA A 301 -31.61 -3.88 -13.73
N PHE A 302 -32.00 -3.05 -12.76
CA PHE A 302 -33.33 -3.03 -12.18
C PHE A 302 -33.86 -1.60 -12.10
N GLU A 303 -34.95 -1.32 -12.83
CA GLU A 303 -35.57 0.01 -12.91
C GLU A 303 -37.00 -0.04 -12.35
N VAL A 304 -37.35 0.91 -11.49
CA VAL A 304 -38.72 1.07 -10.98
C VAL A 304 -39.44 2.19 -11.72
N LEU A 305 -40.58 1.87 -12.33
CA LEU A 305 -41.32 2.78 -13.20
C LEU A 305 -42.46 3.52 -12.48
N ASP A 306 -42.61 4.80 -12.76
CA ASP A 306 -43.74 5.64 -12.30
C ASP A 306 -45.04 5.41 -13.09
N ARG A 307 -44.93 4.77 -14.26
CA ARG A 307 -46.02 4.48 -15.19
C ARG A 307 -45.72 3.21 -15.98
N PRO A 308 -46.74 2.46 -16.43
CA PRO A 308 -46.50 1.28 -17.24
C PRO A 308 -46.02 1.67 -18.65
N LEU A 309 -45.21 0.80 -19.28
CA LEU A 309 -44.83 0.95 -20.68
C LEU A 309 -46.03 0.68 -21.62
N ALA A 310 -45.92 1.15 -22.87
CA ALA A 310 -46.97 0.97 -23.87
C ALA A 310 -47.15 -0.50 -24.28
N GLU A 311 -46.08 -1.29 -24.21
CA GLU A 311 -46.09 -2.73 -24.46
C GLU A 311 -46.60 -3.48 -23.21
N PRO A 312 -47.38 -4.56 -23.38
CA PRO A 312 -47.89 -5.31 -22.23
C PRO A 312 -46.76 -6.07 -21.53
N GLY A 313 -46.46 -5.71 -20.27
CA GLY A 313 -45.53 -6.46 -19.41
C GLY A 313 -46.17 -7.71 -18.80
N MET A 314 -45.35 -8.70 -18.46
CA MET A 314 -45.77 -9.92 -17.75
C MET A 314 -45.88 -9.67 -16.24
N LEU A 315 -46.48 -10.61 -15.50
CA LEU A 315 -46.48 -10.52 -14.04
C LEU A 315 -45.14 -11.00 -13.51
N LEU A 316 -44.65 -10.39 -12.42
CA LEU A 316 -43.42 -10.81 -11.77
C LEU A 316 -43.50 -12.29 -11.33
N ALA A 317 -44.67 -12.76 -10.88
CA ALA A 317 -44.88 -14.16 -10.52
C ALA A 317 -44.66 -15.15 -11.67
N ASP A 318 -44.80 -14.71 -12.93
CA ASP A 318 -44.60 -15.56 -14.11
C ASP A 318 -43.13 -15.54 -14.60
N LEU A 319 -42.31 -14.60 -14.10
CA LEU A 319 -40.94 -14.38 -14.56
C LEU A 319 -40.05 -15.63 -14.50
N PRO A 320 -40.00 -16.42 -13.39
CA PRO A 320 -39.11 -17.57 -13.34
C PRO A 320 -39.40 -18.62 -14.42
N ALA A 321 -40.69 -18.88 -14.68
CA ALA A 321 -41.09 -19.85 -15.70
C ALA A 321 -40.74 -19.39 -17.12
N GLU A 322 -40.80 -18.08 -17.38
CA GLU A 322 -40.36 -17.51 -18.65
C GLU A 322 -38.85 -17.65 -18.82
N LEU A 323 -38.05 -17.28 -17.81
CA LEU A 323 -36.59 -17.39 -17.86
C LEU A 323 -36.15 -18.86 -18.03
N GLU A 324 -36.74 -19.80 -17.31
CA GLU A 324 -36.50 -21.24 -17.50
C GLU A 324 -36.85 -21.70 -18.94
N ALA A 325 -37.95 -21.20 -19.51
CA ALA A 325 -38.36 -21.53 -20.88
C ALA A 325 -37.40 -20.95 -21.94
N GLU A 326 -36.77 -19.81 -21.64
CA GLU A 326 -35.72 -19.21 -22.46
C GLU A 326 -34.32 -19.83 -22.23
N GLY A 327 -34.19 -20.77 -21.28
CA GLY A 327 -32.98 -21.54 -21.03
C GLY A 327 -32.07 -21.00 -19.92
N PHE A 328 -32.56 -20.08 -19.08
CA PHE A 328 -31.82 -19.59 -17.91
C PHE A 328 -31.74 -20.65 -16.81
N ASP A 329 -30.61 -20.66 -16.10
CA ASP A 329 -30.33 -21.55 -14.97
C ASP A 329 -30.63 -20.83 -13.65
N LEU A 330 -31.74 -21.21 -13.00
CA LEU A 330 -32.21 -20.61 -11.74
C LEU A 330 -31.83 -21.45 -10.49
N ASP A 331 -30.74 -22.22 -10.57
CA ASP A 331 -30.17 -22.96 -9.43
C ASP A 331 -29.78 -21.99 -8.29
N PRO A 332 -30.28 -22.18 -7.05
CA PRO A 332 -29.99 -21.30 -5.92
C PRO A 332 -28.62 -21.55 -5.27
N ASP A 333 -27.81 -22.49 -5.76
CA ASP A 333 -26.49 -22.76 -5.21
C ASP A 333 -25.52 -21.56 -5.37
N PRO A 334 -25.03 -20.95 -4.26
CA PRO A 334 -24.07 -19.85 -4.30
C PRO A 334 -22.82 -20.12 -5.12
N ALA A 335 -22.36 -21.39 -5.21
CA ALA A 335 -21.20 -21.76 -6.01
C ALA A 335 -21.37 -21.34 -7.48
N ARG A 336 -22.60 -21.30 -8.00
CA ARG A 336 -22.88 -20.84 -9.37
C ARG A 336 -22.57 -19.36 -9.60
N CYS A 337 -22.61 -18.55 -8.54
CA CYS A 337 -22.21 -17.15 -8.59
C CYS A 337 -20.70 -17.01 -8.36
N LEU A 338 -20.15 -17.75 -7.39
CA LEU A 338 -18.75 -17.64 -6.99
C LEU A 338 -17.78 -18.28 -7.99
N ASP A 339 -18.13 -19.39 -8.65
CA ASP A 339 -17.27 -20.07 -9.62
C ASP A 339 -17.22 -19.38 -11.00
N SER A 340 -17.98 -18.30 -11.17
CA SER A 340 -18.01 -17.55 -12.44
C SER A 340 -16.78 -16.64 -12.56
N ALA A 341 -15.76 -17.12 -13.28
CA ALA A 341 -14.59 -16.33 -13.63
C ALA A 341 -14.88 -15.41 -14.83
N LEU A 342 -14.56 -14.14 -14.68
CA LEU A 342 -14.57 -13.12 -15.73
C LEU A 342 -13.13 -12.80 -16.12
N CYS A 343 -12.84 -12.89 -17.42
CA CYS A 343 -11.58 -12.41 -17.98
C CYS A 343 -11.73 -10.94 -18.37
N TYR A 344 -10.71 -10.12 -18.08
CA TYR A 344 -10.68 -8.70 -18.40
C TYR A 344 -9.33 -8.31 -18.99
N GLN A 345 -9.32 -7.21 -19.73
CA GLN A 345 -8.12 -6.60 -20.29
C GLN A 345 -8.11 -5.12 -19.93
N CYS A 346 -6.95 -4.62 -19.55
CA CYS A 346 -6.72 -3.23 -19.19
C CYS A 346 -5.67 -2.65 -20.13
N LYS A 347 -5.73 -1.34 -20.36
CA LYS A 347 -4.60 -0.63 -20.96
C LYS A 347 -3.59 -0.38 -19.84
N PRO A 348 -2.39 -0.99 -19.88
CA PRO A 348 -1.42 -0.83 -18.82
C PRO A 348 -0.93 0.63 -18.78
N ASN A 349 -0.70 1.14 -17.58
CA ASN A 349 0.05 2.35 -17.34
C ASN A 349 1.55 2.03 -17.45
N ASP A 350 2.24 2.71 -18.35
CA ASP A 350 3.67 2.53 -18.60
C ASP A 350 4.55 3.28 -17.59
N ASP A 351 3.94 4.10 -16.72
CA ASP A 351 4.63 4.74 -15.61
C ASP A 351 5.13 3.69 -14.60
N PRO A 352 6.46 3.58 -14.37
CA PRO A 352 7.00 2.64 -13.41
C PRO A 352 6.53 2.91 -11.96
N ASP A 353 6.11 4.14 -11.67
CA ASP A 353 5.69 4.58 -10.34
C ASP A 353 4.15 4.57 -10.19
N ALA A 354 3.42 4.10 -11.21
CA ALA A 354 1.97 3.90 -11.10
C ALA A 354 1.63 2.88 -10.01
N ASP A 355 0.50 3.14 -9.31
CA ASP A 355 -0.06 2.21 -8.33
C ASP A 355 -0.12 0.78 -8.88
N TRP A 356 -0.01 -0.19 -7.98
CA TRP A 356 -0.06 -1.59 -8.34
C TRP A 356 -1.30 -1.92 -9.16
N ARG A 357 -1.16 -2.94 -10.00
CA ARG A 357 -2.19 -3.38 -10.96
C ARG A 357 -2.56 -2.37 -12.05
N LEU A 358 -2.10 -1.13 -12.03
CA LEU A 358 -2.25 -0.22 -13.18
C LEU A 358 -1.40 -0.69 -14.37
N ASP A 359 -0.37 -1.51 -14.15
CA ASP A 359 0.41 -2.17 -15.21
C ASP A 359 -0.30 -3.40 -15.82
N VAL A 360 -1.48 -3.79 -15.34
CA VAL A 360 -2.20 -5.00 -15.79
C VAL A 360 -2.58 -4.90 -17.27
N MET A 361 -2.25 -5.93 -18.04
CA MET A 361 -2.68 -6.08 -19.43
C MET A 361 -3.92 -6.98 -19.53
N ALA A 362 -3.90 -8.10 -18.80
CA ALA A 362 -4.97 -9.07 -18.80
C ALA A 362 -5.05 -9.77 -17.44
N GLY A 363 -6.27 -10.11 -17.02
CA GLY A 363 -6.49 -10.88 -15.82
C GLY A 363 -7.78 -11.66 -15.86
N SER A 364 -7.98 -12.48 -14.84
CA SER A 364 -9.21 -13.22 -14.58
C SER A 364 -9.57 -13.07 -13.13
N THR A 365 -10.84 -12.80 -12.84
CA THR A 365 -11.35 -12.69 -11.48
C THR A 365 -12.75 -13.28 -11.40
N CYS A 366 -13.05 -13.99 -10.32
CA CYS A 366 -14.41 -14.32 -9.96
C CYS A 366 -15.08 -13.23 -9.11
N CYS A 367 -14.34 -12.20 -8.70
CA CYS A 367 -14.85 -11.06 -7.93
C CYS A 367 -14.48 -9.74 -8.61
N ALA A 368 -15.24 -9.37 -9.65
CA ALA A 368 -15.00 -8.12 -10.38
C ALA A 368 -15.26 -6.86 -9.53
N ALA A 369 -16.08 -6.96 -8.48
CA ALA A 369 -16.37 -5.87 -7.56
C ALA A 369 -15.08 -5.31 -6.93
N LEU A 370 -14.26 -6.16 -6.30
CA LEU A 370 -12.98 -5.76 -5.69
C LEU A 370 -12.00 -5.12 -6.69
N ILE A 371 -11.96 -5.63 -7.95
CA ILE A 371 -11.09 -5.05 -8.97
C ILE A 371 -11.58 -3.66 -9.38
N ASN A 372 -12.89 -3.49 -9.57
CA ASN A 372 -13.47 -2.21 -9.98
C ASN A 372 -13.34 -1.16 -8.88
N ASP A 373 -13.55 -1.54 -7.62
CA ASP A 373 -13.39 -0.69 -6.44
C ASP A 373 -11.95 -0.14 -6.40
N TYR A 374 -10.97 -1.05 -6.41
CA TYR A 374 -9.56 -0.69 -6.41
C TYR A 374 -9.17 0.19 -7.59
N LEU A 375 -9.56 -0.15 -8.82
CA LEU A 375 -9.24 0.68 -10.00
C LEU A 375 -9.95 2.04 -9.98
N GLY A 376 -11.15 2.11 -9.39
CA GLY A 376 -11.90 3.35 -9.16
C GLY A 376 -11.28 4.25 -8.10
N GLY A 377 -10.46 3.69 -7.21
CA GLY A 377 -10.01 4.36 -5.99
C GLY A 377 -11.08 4.38 -4.90
N ASP A 378 -12.11 3.55 -5.04
CA ASP A 378 -13.15 3.30 -4.06
C ASP A 378 -12.71 2.14 -3.13
N THR A 379 -13.28 2.06 -1.92
CA THR A 379 -12.89 1.09 -0.88
C THR A 379 -14.05 0.40 -0.18
N ASP A 380 -15.28 0.59 -0.68
CA ASP A 380 -16.50 0.19 0.02
C ASP A 380 -16.48 -1.31 0.37
N PHE A 381 -16.09 -2.17 -0.58
CA PHE A 381 -16.09 -3.62 -0.36
C PHE A 381 -14.91 -4.11 0.49
N SER A 382 -13.74 -3.48 0.32
CA SER A 382 -12.57 -3.82 1.12
C SER A 382 -12.79 -3.45 2.58
N ASP A 383 -13.49 -2.35 2.85
CA ASP A 383 -13.77 -1.85 4.20
C ASP A 383 -14.76 -2.74 4.95
N GLU A 384 -15.82 -3.19 4.29
CA GLU A 384 -16.76 -4.15 4.88
C GLU A 384 -16.08 -5.48 5.28
N LEU A 385 -15.13 -5.97 4.47
CA LEU A 385 -14.33 -7.16 4.83
C LEU A 385 -13.46 -6.89 6.07
N LEU A 386 -12.82 -5.72 6.14
CA LEU A 386 -11.97 -5.35 7.28
C LEU A 386 -12.78 -5.25 8.57
N ASP A 387 -14.00 -4.72 8.52
CA ASP A 387 -14.90 -4.64 9.67
C ASP A 387 -15.20 -6.03 10.29
N ASP A 388 -15.33 -7.04 9.43
CA ASP A 388 -15.58 -8.44 9.78
C ASP A 388 -14.29 -9.18 10.22
N GLY A 389 -13.12 -8.61 9.95
CA GLY A 389 -11.81 -9.21 10.26
C GLY A 389 -11.25 -10.09 9.14
N ALA A 390 -11.72 -9.89 7.90
CA ALA A 390 -11.23 -10.49 6.67
C ALA A 390 -10.44 -9.46 5.85
N VAL A 391 -9.59 -9.92 4.93
CA VAL A 391 -8.74 -9.02 4.12
C VAL A 391 -8.79 -9.40 2.65
N ALA A 392 -9.31 -8.51 1.80
CA ALA A 392 -9.09 -8.60 0.36
C ALA A 392 -7.70 -8.04 0.02
N GLY A 393 -6.89 -8.83 -0.68
CA GLY A 393 -5.60 -8.37 -1.17
C GLY A 393 -5.06 -9.18 -2.34
N PHE A 394 -3.86 -8.85 -2.76
CA PHE A 394 -3.18 -9.54 -3.85
C PHE A 394 -1.67 -9.64 -3.61
N PHE A 395 -1.10 -10.73 -4.10
CA PHE A 395 0.36 -10.91 -4.17
C PHE A 395 0.90 -10.38 -5.48
N ILE A 396 2.12 -9.84 -5.44
CA ILE A 396 2.83 -9.22 -6.56
C ILE A 396 4.16 -9.92 -6.72
N TYR A 397 4.53 -10.32 -7.94
CA TYR A 397 5.84 -10.88 -8.25
C TYR A 397 6.33 -10.41 -9.63
N PRO A 398 7.64 -10.29 -9.85
CA PRO A 398 8.18 -9.77 -11.11
C PRO A 398 8.05 -10.78 -12.25
N LEU A 399 7.88 -10.27 -13.46
CA LEU A 399 7.81 -11.06 -14.70
C LEU A 399 9.11 -11.07 -15.50
N ASP A 400 10.07 -10.21 -15.16
CA ASP A 400 11.35 -10.07 -15.85
C ASP A 400 12.19 -11.35 -15.82
N GLY A 401 12.18 -12.13 -14.73
CA GLY A 401 12.89 -13.41 -14.62
C GLY A 401 12.40 -14.52 -15.54
N PHE A 402 11.29 -14.33 -16.26
CA PHE A 402 10.74 -15.32 -17.20
C PHE A 402 11.20 -15.01 -18.64
N PHE A 403 12.09 -15.83 -19.20
CA PHE A 403 12.64 -15.63 -20.56
C PHE A 403 12.41 -16.83 -21.50
N GLY A 404 12.42 -16.58 -22.82
CA GLY A 404 12.45 -17.60 -23.90
C GLY A 404 11.16 -17.72 -24.72
N GLU A 405 11.17 -18.59 -25.74
CA GLU A 405 10.04 -18.77 -26.69
C GLU A 405 8.71 -19.18 -26.02
N ASP A 406 8.76 -19.76 -24.81
CA ASP A 406 7.60 -20.18 -24.02
C ASP A 406 7.31 -19.25 -22.81
N GLN A 407 7.75 -17.99 -22.82
CA GLN A 407 7.66 -17.06 -21.68
C GLN A 407 6.26 -17.02 -21.05
N SER A 408 5.20 -16.77 -21.83
CA SER A 408 3.83 -16.69 -21.32
C SER A 408 3.40 -17.97 -20.61
N LYS A 409 3.76 -19.13 -21.17
CA LYS A 409 3.46 -20.43 -20.54
C LYS A 409 4.14 -20.57 -19.18
N ARG A 410 5.38 -20.11 -19.04
CA ARG A 410 6.09 -20.19 -17.74
C ARG A 410 5.52 -19.26 -16.68
N ILE A 411 5.01 -18.09 -17.09
CA ILE A 411 4.29 -17.18 -16.21
C ILE A 411 3.03 -17.86 -15.68
N PHE A 412 2.24 -18.47 -16.57
CA PHE A 412 1.06 -19.25 -16.17
C PHE A 412 1.43 -20.46 -15.28
N ASP A 413 2.41 -21.27 -15.67
CA ASP A 413 2.89 -22.42 -14.88
C ASP A 413 3.45 -22.00 -13.50
N PHE A 414 3.93 -20.77 -13.34
CA PHE A 414 4.34 -20.23 -12.04
C PHE A 414 3.14 -19.84 -11.20
N ARG A 415 2.20 -19.08 -11.79
CA ARG A 415 0.97 -18.68 -11.11
C ARG A 415 0.16 -19.90 -10.64
N ASP A 416 0.00 -20.91 -11.49
CA ASP A 416 -0.71 -22.15 -11.15
C ASP A 416 -0.07 -22.85 -9.94
N ARG A 417 1.26 -22.86 -9.84
CA ARG A 417 1.97 -23.44 -8.68
C ARG A 417 1.80 -22.61 -7.42
N LEU A 418 1.78 -21.27 -7.53
CA LEU A 418 1.51 -20.39 -6.41
C LEU A 418 0.09 -20.61 -5.89
N GLU A 419 -0.91 -20.59 -6.79
CA GLU A 419 -2.31 -20.86 -6.45
C GLU A 419 -2.49 -22.26 -5.83
N GLU A 420 -1.85 -23.30 -6.39
CA GLU A 420 -1.87 -24.66 -5.84
C GLU A 420 -1.23 -24.72 -4.44
N ALA A 421 -0.12 -24.01 -4.22
CA ALA A 421 0.55 -23.97 -2.92
C ALA A 421 -0.29 -23.25 -1.86
N LEU A 422 -0.92 -22.13 -2.22
CA LEU A 422 -1.82 -21.39 -1.32
C LEU A 422 -3.06 -22.23 -0.97
N ALA A 423 -3.62 -22.95 -1.94
CA ALA A 423 -4.80 -23.81 -1.77
C ALA A 423 -4.52 -25.18 -1.12
N ALA A 424 -3.25 -25.60 -1.01
CA ALA A 424 -2.91 -26.90 -0.41
C ALA A 424 -3.16 -26.94 1.11
N GLY A 425 -3.41 -28.12 1.68
CA GLY A 425 -3.54 -28.29 3.14
C GLY A 425 -4.70 -27.49 3.73
N ASP A 426 -4.38 -26.54 4.62
CA ASP A 426 -5.31 -25.63 5.27
C ASP A 426 -5.64 -24.38 4.44
N GLY A 427 -5.24 -24.31 3.17
CA GLY A 427 -5.48 -23.17 2.27
C GLY A 427 -6.93 -22.68 2.26
N PRO A 428 -7.94 -23.56 2.03
CA PRO A 428 -9.34 -23.18 2.06
C PRO A 428 -9.85 -22.75 3.45
N GLU A 429 -9.11 -23.05 4.51
CA GLU A 429 -9.39 -22.56 5.88
C GLU A 429 -8.85 -21.16 6.10
N ILE A 430 -7.87 -20.72 5.30
CA ILE A 430 -7.13 -19.48 5.48
C ILE A 430 -7.56 -18.41 4.46
N ALA A 431 -7.83 -18.79 3.21
CA ALA A 431 -8.19 -17.84 2.16
C ALA A 431 -8.99 -18.48 1.01
N THR A 432 -9.70 -17.63 0.29
CA THR A 432 -10.30 -17.95 -1.01
C THR A 432 -9.57 -17.16 -2.10
N LEU A 433 -8.99 -17.86 -3.08
CA LEU A 433 -8.40 -17.22 -4.25
C LEU A 433 -9.51 -16.69 -5.15
N THR A 434 -9.43 -15.42 -5.52
CA THR A 434 -10.45 -14.74 -6.32
C THR A 434 -10.02 -14.48 -7.75
N GLY A 435 -8.74 -14.63 -8.08
CA GLY A 435 -8.26 -14.41 -9.43
C GLY A 435 -6.76 -14.19 -9.52
N GLY A 436 -6.35 -13.62 -10.65
CA GLY A 436 -4.98 -13.21 -10.89
C GLY A 436 -4.85 -12.43 -12.19
N ALA A 437 -3.74 -11.72 -12.33
CA ALA A 437 -3.49 -10.87 -13.49
C ALA A 437 -2.04 -10.94 -13.95
N THR A 438 -1.81 -10.49 -15.17
CA THR A 438 -0.50 -10.34 -15.78
C THR A 438 -0.40 -8.91 -16.28
N GLY A 439 0.50 -8.15 -15.70
CA GLY A 439 0.89 -6.82 -16.12
C GLY A 439 2.12 -6.81 -17.01
N THR A 440 2.56 -5.61 -17.38
CA THR A 440 3.77 -5.41 -18.19
C THR A 440 5.03 -5.72 -17.38
N ARG A 441 4.98 -5.59 -16.05
CA ARG A 441 6.11 -5.80 -15.14
C ARG A 441 5.84 -6.90 -14.12
N CYS A 442 4.59 -6.97 -13.63
CA CYS A 442 4.25 -7.80 -12.49
C CYS A 442 3.17 -8.84 -12.81
N GLY A 443 3.26 -10.00 -12.15
CA GLY A 443 2.19 -10.97 -12.04
C GLY A 443 1.46 -10.82 -10.70
N TYR A 444 0.17 -11.13 -10.71
CA TYR A 444 -0.74 -10.94 -9.58
C TYR A 444 -1.53 -12.20 -9.26
N VAL A 445 -1.75 -12.47 -7.97
CA VAL A 445 -2.71 -13.46 -7.46
C VAL A 445 -3.59 -12.79 -6.42
N ASP A 446 -4.89 -12.80 -6.66
CA ASP A 446 -5.91 -12.07 -5.91
C ASP A 446 -6.62 -13.02 -4.93
N PHE A 447 -6.95 -12.54 -3.73
CA PHE A 447 -7.58 -13.36 -2.70
C PHE A 447 -8.45 -12.56 -1.73
N ILE A 448 -9.29 -13.29 -0.99
CA ILE A 448 -9.89 -12.86 0.28
C ILE A 448 -9.32 -13.78 1.37
N ALA A 449 -8.61 -13.20 2.34
CA ALA A 449 -8.01 -13.89 3.47
C ALA A 449 -8.96 -13.87 4.67
N TRP A 450 -9.28 -15.06 5.16
CA TRP A 450 -10.00 -15.29 6.41
C TRP A 450 -9.07 -15.27 7.62
N ASP A 451 -7.77 -15.47 7.36
CA ASP A 451 -6.66 -15.41 8.31
C ASP A 451 -5.40 -14.89 7.58
N ILE A 452 -5.25 -13.56 7.56
CA ILE A 452 -4.18 -12.90 6.79
C ILE A 452 -2.77 -13.24 7.30
N ARG A 453 -2.60 -13.46 8.61
CA ARG A 453 -1.30 -13.85 9.19
C ARG A 453 -0.85 -15.20 8.64
N ALA A 454 -1.72 -16.20 8.72
CA ALA A 454 -1.42 -17.54 8.21
C ALA A 454 -1.21 -17.54 6.67
N LEU A 455 -1.95 -16.70 5.94
CA LEU A 455 -1.78 -16.59 4.49
C LEU A 455 -0.41 -15.99 4.11
N ILE A 456 0.00 -14.93 4.78
CA ILE A 456 1.30 -14.26 4.54
C ILE A 456 2.45 -15.23 4.82
N GLU A 457 2.42 -15.97 5.93
CA GLU A 457 3.44 -16.97 6.25
C GLU A 457 3.56 -18.04 5.15
N LYS A 458 2.40 -18.50 4.65
CA LYS A 458 2.33 -19.52 3.59
C LYS A 458 2.83 -19.01 2.25
N ALA A 459 2.47 -17.79 1.89
CA ALA A 459 2.95 -17.13 0.68
C ALA A 459 4.46 -16.88 0.75
N LYS A 460 4.96 -16.40 1.89
CA LYS A 460 6.40 -16.20 2.14
C LYS A 460 7.18 -17.50 1.96
N ALA A 461 6.71 -18.61 2.57
CA ALA A 461 7.33 -19.91 2.39
C ALA A 461 7.37 -20.39 0.93
N PHE A 462 6.32 -20.11 0.13
CA PHE A 462 6.35 -20.38 -1.30
C PHE A 462 7.35 -19.50 -2.03
N PHE A 463 7.31 -18.18 -1.83
CA PHE A 463 8.16 -17.24 -2.54
C PHE A 463 9.64 -17.46 -2.22
N ASP A 464 9.99 -17.72 -0.97
CA ASP A 464 11.35 -18.07 -0.52
C ASP A 464 11.90 -19.29 -1.27
N ALA A 465 11.06 -20.30 -1.53
CA ALA A 465 11.42 -21.50 -2.30
C ALA A 465 11.34 -21.33 -3.83
N SER A 466 10.83 -20.19 -4.31
CA SER A 466 10.55 -19.94 -5.73
C SER A 466 11.69 -19.18 -6.44
N PRO A 467 11.78 -19.25 -7.78
CA PRO A 467 12.86 -18.59 -8.54
C PRO A 467 12.66 -17.08 -8.80
N VAL A 468 11.55 -16.46 -8.38
CA VAL A 468 11.35 -15.01 -8.56
C VAL A 468 12.24 -14.23 -7.60
N GLU A 469 12.74 -13.07 -8.04
CA GLU A 469 13.70 -12.29 -7.26
C GLU A 469 13.05 -11.67 -6.02
N TRP A 470 11.87 -11.05 -6.17
CA TRP A 470 11.14 -10.43 -5.08
C TRP A 470 9.65 -10.77 -5.13
N ALA A 471 8.94 -10.53 -4.03
CA ALA A 471 7.48 -10.66 -3.98
C ALA A 471 6.91 -9.76 -2.88
N ASN A 472 5.73 -9.20 -3.11
CA ASN A 472 5.04 -8.30 -2.20
C ASN A 472 3.59 -8.71 -1.96
N PHE A 473 3.02 -8.23 -0.85
CA PHE A 473 1.61 -8.23 -0.53
C PHE A 473 1.07 -6.80 -0.54
N HIS A 474 -0.15 -6.64 -1.06
CA HIS A 474 -0.89 -5.39 -1.04
C HIS A 474 -2.37 -5.64 -0.76
N VAL A 475 -2.98 -4.76 0.04
CA VAL A 475 -4.45 -4.78 0.27
C VAL A 475 -5.17 -4.23 -0.96
N PHE A 476 -6.42 -4.61 -1.21
CA PHE A 476 -7.26 -3.98 -2.24
C PHE A 476 -7.71 -2.57 -1.84
N ARG A 477 -6.75 -1.68 -1.56
CA ARG A 477 -6.89 -0.26 -1.24
C ARG A 477 -5.72 0.50 -1.88
N ARG A 478 -5.96 1.57 -2.64
CA ARG A 478 -4.89 2.29 -3.36
C ARG A 478 -4.06 3.23 -2.47
N ASP A 479 -4.65 3.69 -1.38
CA ASP A 479 -4.05 4.56 -0.39
C ASP A 479 -3.22 3.82 0.67
N ALA A 480 -3.24 2.48 0.67
CA ALA A 480 -2.45 1.64 1.56
C ALA A 480 -1.01 1.42 1.05
N GLY A 481 -0.09 1.14 1.98
CA GLY A 481 1.28 0.75 1.65
C GLY A 481 1.42 -0.70 1.16
N THR A 482 2.66 -1.12 0.92
CA THR A 482 3.01 -2.47 0.45
C THR A 482 3.87 -3.21 1.47
N VAL A 483 3.67 -4.53 1.61
CA VAL A 483 4.47 -5.39 2.50
C VAL A 483 5.38 -6.32 1.68
N ALA A 484 6.69 -6.30 1.95
CA ALA A 484 7.62 -7.20 1.28
C ALA A 484 7.55 -8.62 1.85
N LEU A 485 7.33 -9.61 0.97
CA LEU A 485 7.35 -11.04 1.32
C LEU A 485 8.70 -11.69 1.01
N LYS A 486 9.33 -11.24 -0.08
CA LYS A 486 10.66 -11.68 -0.52
C LYS A 486 11.42 -10.50 -1.12
N ALA A 487 12.67 -10.32 -0.72
CA ALA A 487 13.55 -9.28 -1.26
C ALA A 487 14.40 -9.81 -2.43
N PRO A 488 14.77 -8.95 -3.42
CA PRO A 488 15.60 -9.34 -4.57
C PRO A 488 16.88 -10.04 -4.14
N GLN A 489 17.20 -11.18 -4.77
CA GLN A 489 18.53 -11.77 -4.67
C GLN A 489 19.44 -11.11 -5.72
N SER A 490 20.50 -10.48 -5.25
CA SER A 490 21.52 -9.82 -6.07
C SER A 490 22.13 -10.73 -7.15
N THR A 491 22.37 -10.17 -8.34
CA THR A 491 23.11 -10.83 -9.42
C THR A 491 24.38 -10.09 -9.84
N ASP A 492 25.21 -9.78 -8.86
CA ASP A 492 26.66 -10.04 -8.83
C ASP A 492 26.88 -10.81 -7.51
N PRO A 493 27.90 -11.67 -7.30
CA PRO A 493 28.07 -12.22 -5.95
C PRO A 493 28.39 -11.12 -4.91
N GLU A 494 28.62 -9.87 -5.37
CA GLU A 494 28.53 -8.64 -4.58
C GLU A 494 27.02 -8.35 -4.47
N GLY A 495 26.46 -8.69 -3.31
CA GLY A 495 25.06 -8.45 -2.97
C GLY A 495 24.59 -9.28 -1.78
N ASP A 496 25.00 -8.92 -0.56
CA ASP A 496 24.77 -9.65 0.69
C ASP A 496 23.27 -9.69 1.03
N PRO A 497 22.66 -10.88 1.20
CA PRO A 497 21.26 -11.01 1.54
C PRO A 497 21.06 -10.87 3.05
N GLU A 498 20.78 -9.67 3.57
CA GLU A 498 20.07 -9.53 4.85
C GLU A 498 19.34 -8.17 5.02
N LYS A 499 18.35 -7.91 4.15
CA LYS A 499 17.05 -7.36 4.59
C LYS A 499 16.12 -8.54 4.85
N LYS A 500 16.05 -8.99 6.11
CA LYS A 500 14.87 -9.71 6.59
C LYS A 500 13.90 -8.67 7.18
N PRO A 501 12.61 -8.75 6.82
CA PRO A 501 11.58 -7.97 7.49
C PRO A 501 11.23 -8.66 8.80
N ASP A 502 11.56 -8.04 9.93
CA ASP A 502 11.08 -8.47 11.24
C ASP A 502 9.66 -7.93 11.45
N MET A 503 8.72 -8.73 10.95
CA MET A 503 7.49 -9.01 11.69
C MET A 503 7.91 -9.76 12.97
N GLU A 504 8.01 -9.07 14.11
CA GLU A 504 7.99 -9.71 15.43
C GLU A 504 6.89 -9.10 16.32
N GLU A 505 5.81 -9.87 16.41
CA GLU A 505 5.08 -10.24 17.62
C GLU A 505 4.86 -9.15 18.70
N HIS A 506 3.79 -8.39 18.51
CA HIS A 506 2.95 -7.93 19.61
C HIS A 506 2.38 -9.14 20.37
N SER A 507 3.08 -9.59 21.42
CA SER A 507 2.44 -10.31 22.52
C SER A 507 1.82 -9.27 23.46
N GLU A 508 0.55 -8.91 23.24
CA GLU A 508 -0.26 -8.28 24.27
C GLU A 508 -0.49 -9.32 25.38
N THR A 509 0.28 -9.23 26.47
CA THR A 509 -0.04 -9.94 27.71
C THR A 509 -1.28 -9.33 28.35
N PHE A 510 -2.46 -9.83 27.98
CA PHE A 510 -3.61 -9.87 28.89
C PHE A 510 -3.37 -10.96 29.93
N ALA A 511 -3.04 -10.53 31.15
CA ALA A 511 -2.83 -11.43 32.26
C ALA A 511 -4.12 -12.16 32.65
N SER A 512 -4.22 -13.45 32.34
CA SER A 512 -5.11 -14.38 33.06
C SER A 512 -4.30 -15.42 33.84
N LYS A 513 -4.48 -15.40 35.16
CA LYS A 513 -3.96 -16.40 36.09
C LYS A 513 -4.81 -17.66 36.03
N ALA A 514 -4.22 -18.84 35.77
CA ALA A 514 -4.54 -20.07 36.52
C ALA A 514 -3.67 -21.29 36.14
N SER A 515 -3.07 -21.88 37.18
CA SER A 515 -2.83 -23.32 37.46
C SER A 515 -2.07 -24.20 36.47
N GLY A 516 -0.95 -24.77 36.94
CA GLY A 516 -0.14 -25.74 36.22
C GLY A 516 -0.55 -27.20 36.34
N ALA A 517 0.10 -28.04 35.53
CA ALA A 517 0.31 -29.46 35.76
C ALA A 517 1.41 -30.02 34.82
N GLU A 518 2.47 -30.55 35.45
CA GLU A 518 3.32 -31.70 35.10
C GLU A 518 3.51 -32.12 33.62
N ALA A 519 4.76 -31.94 33.15
CA ALA A 519 5.33 -32.62 31.99
C ALA A 519 5.73 -34.08 32.32
N THR A 520 5.33 -35.01 31.45
CA THR A 520 5.90 -36.37 31.39
C THR A 520 6.71 -36.55 30.12
N ALA A 521 7.99 -36.89 30.29
CA ALA A 521 8.97 -37.17 29.26
C ALA A 521 8.85 -38.59 28.67
N GLN A 522 8.91 -38.71 27.34
CA GLN A 522 9.27 -39.88 26.52
C GLN A 522 9.67 -39.34 25.13
N GLY A 523 10.73 -39.74 24.42
CA GLY A 523 11.79 -40.72 24.59
C GLY A 523 12.64 -40.68 23.31
N SER A 524 13.97 -40.60 23.44
CA SER A 524 14.91 -40.48 22.32
C SER A 524 15.19 -41.81 21.63
N SER A 525 15.12 -41.84 20.29
CA SER A 525 15.62 -42.95 19.48
C SER A 525 16.92 -42.55 18.78
N LYS A 526 18.01 -43.29 19.06
CA LYS A 526 19.33 -43.13 18.45
C LYS A 526 19.30 -43.61 16.99
N ALA A 527 19.52 -42.72 16.04
CA ALA A 527 19.87 -43.08 14.67
C ALA A 527 21.39 -43.26 14.54
N GLU A 528 21.81 -44.38 13.94
CA GLU A 528 23.22 -44.76 13.74
C GLU A 528 23.90 -43.84 12.72
N THR A 529 25.03 -43.24 13.12
CA THR A 529 25.89 -42.42 12.26
C THR A 529 26.75 -43.31 11.35
N SER A 530 26.68 -43.10 10.03
CA SER A 530 27.59 -43.76 9.09
C SER A 530 29.02 -43.24 9.26
N ALA A 531 29.98 -44.12 9.55
CA ALA A 531 31.38 -43.72 9.70
C ALA A 531 31.96 -43.15 8.39
N TYR A 532 32.79 -42.10 8.48
CA TYR A 532 33.47 -41.53 7.33
C TYR A 532 34.42 -42.54 6.68
N SER A 533 34.32 -42.65 5.34
CA SER A 533 35.33 -43.28 4.50
C SER A 533 35.39 -42.54 3.16
N PRO A 534 36.52 -42.56 2.43
CA PRO A 534 36.61 -41.93 1.11
C PRO A 534 35.54 -42.42 0.12
N GLU A 535 35.08 -43.67 0.27
CA GLU A 535 34.06 -44.30 -0.58
C GLU A 535 32.62 -43.86 -0.21
N THR A 536 32.41 -43.36 1.00
CA THR A 536 31.12 -42.89 1.52
C THR A 536 31.07 -41.38 1.78
N ALA A 537 32.07 -40.63 1.30
CA ALA A 537 32.25 -39.22 1.61
C ALA A 537 31.03 -38.36 1.26
N GLU A 538 30.42 -38.54 0.09
CA GLU A 538 29.24 -37.75 -0.30
C GLU A 538 28.03 -38.03 0.58
N ALA A 539 27.78 -39.29 0.95
CA ALA A 539 26.68 -39.62 1.86
C ALA A 539 26.94 -39.06 3.27
N PHE A 540 28.20 -39.06 3.71
CA PHE A 540 28.61 -38.44 4.96
C PHE A 540 28.34 -36.93 4.95
N PHE A 541 28.78 -36.20 3.91
CA PHE A 541 28.54 -34.76 3.81
C PHE A 541 27.06 -34.41 3.62
N ALA A 542 26.28 -35.21 2.90
CA ALA A 542 24.83 -35.03 2.82
C ALA A 542 24.16 -35.14 4.20
N GLN A 543 24.66 -36.01 5.07
CA GLN A 543 24.18 -36.11 6.45
C GLN A 543 24.62 -34.91 7.31
N ILE A 544 25.82 -34.37 7.07
CA ILE A 544 26.27 -33.11 7.69
C ILE A 544 25.38 -31.95 7.26
N GLU A 545 25.04 -31.83 5.97
CA GLU A 545 24.11 -30.77 5.52
C GLU A 545 22.73 -30.94 6.15
N LYS A 546 22.18 -32.16 6.20
CA LYS A 546 20.89 -32.40 6.85
C LYS A 546 20.84 -31.97 8.33
N TRP A 547 21.95 -32.08 9.05
CA TRP A 547 22.02 -31.58 10.42
C TRP A 547 22.25 -30.08 10.50
N ASN A 548 23.02 -29.48 9.58
CA ASN A 548 23.10 -28.03 9.51
C ASN A 548 21.73 -27.42 9.20
N ASP A 549 20.95 -28.00 8.27
CA ASP A 549 19.59 -27.57 7.93
C ASP A 549 18.59 -27.74 9.08
N ALA A 550 18.92 -28.59 10.06
CA ALA A 550 18.12 -28.82 11.26
C ALA A 550 18.67 -28.10 12.49
N ASP A 551 19.67 -27.22 12.30
CA ASP A 551 20.41 -26.52 13.34
C ASP A 551 21.02 -27.45 14.41
N ASP A 552 21.35 -28.71 14.08
CA ASP A 552 22.00 -29.68 14.97
C ASP A 552 23.53 -29.68 14.75
N PHE A 553 24.17 -28.55 15.07
CA PHE A 553 25.59 -28.31 14.86
C PHE A 553 26.46 -29.22 15.74
N SER A 554 26.02 -29.57 16.95
CA SER A 554 26.70 -30.54 17.82
C SER A 554 26.81 -31.92 17.16
N SER A 555 25.79 -32.37 16.43
CA SER A 555 25.89 -33.62 15.66
C SER A 555 26.86 -33.50 14.49
N CYS A 556 26.87 -32.36 13.78
CA CYS A 556 27.88 -32.07 12.77
C CYS A 556 29.30 -32.14 13.34
N ILE A 557 29.56 -31.42 14.44
CA ILE A 557 30.85 -31.36 15.12
C ILE A 557 31.29 -32.77 15.53
N ARG A 558 30.45 -33.52 16.23
CA ARG A 558 30.78 -34.90 16.67
C ARG A 558 31.13 -35.82 15.51
N ALA A 559 30.38 -35.74 14.41
CA ALA A 559 30.62 -36.58 13.25
C ALA A 559 31.91 -36.18 12.52
N LEU A 560 32.15 -34.89 12.30
CA LEU A 560 33.35 -34.38 11.62
C LEU A 560 34.61 -34.62 12.45
N GLU A 561 34.53 -34.54 13.78
CA GLU A 561 35.64 -34.87 14.67
C GLU A 561 36.02 -36.35 14.63
N SER A 562 35.04 -37.22 14.35
CA SER A 562 35.27 -38.67 14.25
C SER A 562 36.11 -39.08 13.03
N VAL A 563 36.31 -38.16 12.05
CA VAL A 563 37.18 -38.40 10.89
C VAL A 563 38.64 -38.51 11.36
N PRO A 564 39.35 -39.62 11.05
CA PRO A 564 40.75 -39.80 11.40
C PRO A 564 41.65 -38.67 10.86
N GLU A 565 42.61 -38.21 11.66
CA GLU A 565 43.50 -37.08 11.30
C GLU A 565 44.27 -37.30 9.98
N ASP A 566 44.63 -38.55 9.65
CA ASP A 566 45.30 -38.91 8.40
C ASP A 566 44.38 -38.89 7.17
N GLN A 567 43.06 -38.79 7.38
CA GLN A 567 42.03 -38.69 6.34
C GLN A 567 41.38 -37.31 6.27
N ARG A 568 41.68 -36.41 7.21
CA ARG A 568 41.18 -35.03 7.18
C ARG A 568 41.79 -34.28 6.01
N ASN A 569 40.93 -33.72 5.17
CA ASN A 569 41.26 -32.86 4.05
C ASN A 569 40.62 -31.47 4.22
N TYR A 570 40.87 -30.56 3.28
CA TYR A 570 40.30 -29.22 3.30
C TYR A 570 38.77 -29.21 3.45
N ARG A 571 38.05 -30.09 2.74
CA ARG A 571 36.58 -30.18 2.81
C ARG A 571 36.10 -30.55 4.23
N THR A 572 36.74 -31.51 4.89
CA THR A 572 36.39 -31.89 6.28
C THR A 572 36.75 -30.81 7.29
N ALA A 573 37.89 -30.13 7.11
CA ALA A 573 38.32 -29.05 8.01
C ALA A 573 37.42 -27.82 7.88
N TYR A 574 37.07 -27.45 6.64
CA TYR A 574 36.16 -26.36 6.34
C TYR A 574 34.76 -26.61 6.92
N ALA A 575 34.20 -27.80 6.71
CA ALA A 575 32.90 -28.17 7.27
C ALA A 575 32.90 -28.17 8.81
N LEU A 576 33.99 -28.60 9.44
CA LEU A 576 34.12 -28.59 10.90
C LEU A 576 34.22 -27.16 11.44
N ALA A 577 34.96 -26.28 10.78
CA ALA A 577 35.04 -24.88 11.14
C ALA A 577 33.68 -24.19 11.03
N ARG A 578 32.95 -24.40 9.93
CA ARG A 578 31.57 -23.91 9.75
C ARG A 578 30.65 -24.38 10.88
N ALA A 579 30.67 -25.67 11.21
CA ALA A 579 29.81 -26.20 12.28
C ALA A 579 30.17 -25.62 13.67
N LEU A 580 31.46 -25.42 13.94
CA LEU A 580 31.93 -24.79 15.18
C LEU A 580 31.55 -23.30 15.27
N GLU A 581 31.63 -22.56 14.17
CA GLU A 581 31.20 -21.16 14.07
C GLU A 581 29.68 -21.03 14.25
N ASN A 582 28.90 -21.83 13.52
CA ASN A 582 27.43 -21.82 13.64
C ASN A 582 26.99 -22.21 15.04
N TYR A 583 27.60 -23.24 15.64
CA TYR A 583 27.34 -23.59 17.04
C TYR A 583 27.66 -22.42 17.99
N ALA A 584 28.77 -21.71 17.77
CA ALA A 584 29.15 -20.60 18.63
C ALA A 584 28.21 -19.39 18.54
N VAL A 585 27.67 -19.11 17.35
CA VAL A 585 26.82 -17.94 17.09
C VAL A 585 25.35 -18.24 17.36
N LEU A 586 24.84 -19.37 16.86
CA LEU A 586 23.41 -19.73 16.89
C LEU A 586 23.06 -20.73 18.01
N GLY A 587 23.99 -21.61 18.39
CA GLY A 587 23.69 -22.78 19.24
C GLY A 587 22.87 -23.84 18.50
N ASP A 588 22.70 -25.03 19.11
CA ASP A 588 21.83 -26.05 18.51
C ASP A 588 20.37 -25.61 18.58
N HIS A 589 19.61 -25.83 17.50
CA HIS A 589 18.19 -25.46 17.39
C HIS A 589 17.92 -23.98 17.72
N GLN A 590 18.92 -23.12 17.46
CA GLN A 590 18.89 -21.68 17.75
C GLN A 590 18.73 -21.33 19.24
N GLU A 591 19.03 -22.26 20.15
CA GLU A 591 18.93 -22.05 21.61
C GLU A 591 20.08 -21.18 22.18
N GLY A 592 21.04 -20.76 21.34
CA GLY A 592 22.24 -20.04 21.74
C GLY A 592 23.28 -20.94 22.44
N SER A 593 24.54 -20.52 22.41
CA SER A 593 25.63 -21.20 23.11
C SER A 593 26.11 -20.40 24.32
N PRO A 594 26.41 -21.05 25.47
CA PRO A 594 27.04 -20.36 26.59
C PRO A 594 28.32 -19.66 26.15
N GLN A 595 28.53 -18.41 26.57
CA GLN A 595 29.59 -17.54 26.07
C GLN A 595 30.99 -18.19 26.12
N ASP A 596 31.32 -18.91 27.21
CA ASP A 596 32.61 -19.60 27.34
C ASP A 596 32.77 -20.75 26.32
N GLU A 597 31.68 -21.46 26.00
CA GLU A 597 31.66 -22.55 25.02
C GLU A 597 31.71 -22.02 23.59
N ALA A 598 30.99 -20.92 23.32
CA ALA A 598 31.04 -20.20 22.06
C ALA A 598 32.45 -19.69 21.74
N GLN A 599 33.11 -19.02 22.69
CA GLN A 599 34.49 -18.55 22.51
C GLN A 599 35.48 -19.71 22.34
N ALA A 600 35.26 -20.83 23.03
CA ALA A 600 36.06 -22.04 22.83
C ALA A 600 35.85 -22.64 21.43
N ALA A 601 34.61 -22.69 20.93
CA ALA A 601 34.27 -23.19 19.61
C ALA A 601 34.85 -22.31 18.49
N LEU A 602 34.74 -20.98 18.57
CA LEU A 602 35.36 -20.05 17.61
C LEU A 602 36.88 -20.21 17.55
N LYS A 603 37.54 -20.32 18.70
CA LYS A 603 38.98 -20.57 18.76
C LYS A 603 39.35 -21.88 18.07
N ARG A 604 38.56 -22.93 18.27
CA ARG A 604 38.76 -24.23 17.63
C ARG A 604 38.52 -24.15 16.12
N ALA A 605 37.51 -23.40 15.66
CA ALA A 605 37.26 -23.20 14.23
C ALA A 605 38.48 -22.59 13.54
N VAL A 606 39.04 -21.53 14.12
CA VAL A 606 40.28 -20.89 13.64
C VAL A 606 41.45 -21.87 13.65
N ASP A 607 41.67 -22.63 14.73
CA ASP A 607 42.76 -23.62 14.79
C ASP A 607 42.62 -24.72 13.70
N VAL A 608 41.38 -25.13 13.39
CA VAL A 608 41.08 -26.11 12.34
C VAL A 608 41.38 -25.52 10.95
N LEU A 609 40.96 -24.28 10.68
CA LEU A 609 41.24 -23.59 9.42
C LEU A 609 42.75 -23.35 9.22
N GLU A 610 43.47 -22.99 10.28
CA GLU A 610 44.92 -22.83 10.27
C GLU A 610 45.66 -24.12 9.88
N SER A 611 45.15 -25.28 10.29
CA SER A 611 45.74 -26.57 9.93
C SER A 611 45.74 -26.85 8.42
N VAL A 612 44.82 -26.22 7.67
CA VAL A 612 44.69 -26.33 6.21
C VAL A 612 45.07 -25.04 5.47
N ARG A 613 45.75 -24.10 6.15
CA ARG A 613 46.21 -22.81 5.57
C ARG A 613 46.93 -22.97 4.23
N ALA A 614 47.77 -24.00 4.09
CA ALA A 614 48.52 -24.23 2.85
C ALA A 614 47.63 -24.44 1.61
N GLU A 615 46.42 -24.96 1.78
CA GLU A 615 45.44 -25.13 0.71
C GLU A 615 44.43 -23.97 0.66
N GLY A 616 44.14 -23.31 1.80
CA GLY A 616 43.14 -22.25 1.92
C GLY A 616 43.61 -20.84 1.61
N VAL A 617 44.92 -20.54 1.68
CA VAL A 617 45.43 -19.15 1.63
C VAL A 617 45.10 -18.38 0.34
N ASP A 618 44.84 -19.08 -0.76
CA ASP A 618 44.46 -18.50 -2.06
C ASP A 618 42.96 -18.63 -2.37
N LYS A 619 42.12 -19.03 -1.39
CA LYS A 619 40.67 -19.24 -1.53
C LYS A 619 39.88 -18.21 -0.73
N ALA A 620 38.92 -17.52 -1.36
CA ALA A 620 38.08 -16.51 -0.72
C ALA A 620 37.30 -17.09 0.48
N GLU A 621 36.74 -18.30 0.32
CA GLU A 621 35.90 -18.95 1.33
C GLU A 621 36.68 -19.29 2.62
N TRP A 622 37.98 -19.54 2.52
CA TRP A 622 38.83 -19.73 3.69
C TRP A 622 39.03 -18.43 4.47
N HIS A 623 39.27 -17.32 3.78
CA HIS A 623 39.42 -16.00 4.40
C HIS A 623 38.10 -15.51 4.99
N MET A 624 36.96 -15.79 4.34
CA MET A 624 35.63 -15.57 4.88
C MET A 624 35.43 -16.25 6.23
N ARG A 625 35.70 -17.57 6.32
CA ARG A 625 35.57 -18.32 7.58
C ARG A 625 36.53 -17.81 8.67
N MET A 626 37.78 -17.49 8.29
CA MET A 626 38.72 -16.86 9.22
C MET A 626 38.22 -15.49 9.72
N ALA A 627 37.57 -14.70 8.87
CA ALA A 627 36.98 -13.42 9.26
C ALA A 627 35.82 -13.61 10.26
N TYR A 628 34.86 -14.49 9.98
CA TYR A 628 33.77 -14.80 10.91
C TYR A 628 34.27 -15.35 12.24
N GLY A 629 35.24 -16.28 12.22
CA GLY A 629 35.84 -16.83 13.43
C GLY A 629 36.46 -15.75 14.34
N TYR A 630 37.05 -14.69 13.79
CA TYR A 630 37.60 -13.58 14.56
C TYR A 630 36.58 -12.48 14.90
N GLN A 631 35.57 -12.23 14.06
CA GLN A 631 34.55 -11.19 14.28
C GLN A 631 33.77 -11.42 15.57
N TYR A 632 33.39 -12.67 15.83
CA TYR A 632 32.64 -13.04 17.03
C TYR A 632 33.56 -13.36 18.23
N MET A 633 34.88 -13.37 18.04
CA MET A 633 35.83 -13.56 19.13
C MET A 633 36.06 -12.26 19.88
N THR A 634 36.06 -12.31 21.21
CA THR A 634 36.22 -11.11 22.04
C THR A 634 37.53 -10.38 21.73
N ASP A 635 37.42 -9.10 21.38
CA ASP A 635 38.54 -8.18 21.10
C ASP A 635 39.48 -8.63 19.97
N GLN A 636 38.98 -9.32 18.94
CA GLN A 636 39.77 -9.73 17.77
C GLN A 636 39.34 -9.09 16.44
N GLU A 637 38.55 -8.01 16.49
CA GLU A 637 38.00 -7.33 15.30
C GLU A 637 39.11 -6.89 14.31
N GLU A 638 40.29 -6.46 14.77
CA GLU A 638 41.40 -6.10 13.88
C GLU A 638 41.90 -7.28 13.03
N LYS A 639 41.83 -8.51 13.55
CA LYS A 639 42.18 -9.70 12.78
C LYS A 639 41.08 -10.05 11.81
N ALA A 640 39.81 -9.93 12.22
CA ALA A 640 38.67 -10.13 11.33
C ALA A 640 38.77 -9.22 10.10
N VAL A 641 39.02 -7.92 10.30
CA VAL A 641 39.24 -6.95 9.21
C VAL A 641 40.38 -7.37 8.28
N SER A 642 41.48 -7.92 8.82
CA SER A 642 42.62 -8.35 7.99
C SER A 642 42.27 -9.53 7.07
N TYR A 643 41.46 -10.47 7.54
CA TYR A 643 40.98 -11.60 6.74
C TYR A 643 39.85 -11.18 5.79
N ALA A 644 38.91 -10.34 6.24
CA ALA A 644 37.82 -9.81 5.42
C ALA A 644 38.32 -8.96 4.25
N ARG A 645 39.37 -8.14 4.44
CA ARG A 645 40.02 -7.43 3.32
C ARG A 645 40.62 -8.38 2.30
N ARG A 646 41.26 -9.46 2.76
CA ARG A 646 41.84 -10.45 1.85
C ARG A 646 40.76 -11.28 1.15
N TRP A 647 39.63 -11.51 1.80
CA TRP A 647 38.42 -12.08 1.21
C TRP A 647 37.89 -11.17 0.09
N ALA A 648 37.63 -9.89 0.37
CA ALA A 648 37.20 -8.91 -0.64
C ALA A 648 38.19 -8.75 -1.81
N GLU A 649 39.50 -8.89 -1.57
CA GLU A 649 40.49 -8.87 -2.67
C GLU A 649 40.43 -10.12 -3.57
N LEU A 650 40.09 -11.27 -3.01
CA LEU A 650 40.04 -12.54 -3.72
C LEU A 650 38.69 -12.79 -4.40
N ASP A 651 37.62 -12.23 -3.84
CA ASP A 651 36.28 -12.17 -4.43
C ASP A 651 35.72 -10.74 -4.28
N PRO A 652 36.15 -9.79 -5.15
CA PRO A 652 35.65 -8.41 -5.18
C PRO A 652 34.30 -8.33 -5.88
N ARG A 653 33.51 -9.38 -5.72
CA ARG A 653 32.10 -9.44 -6.00
C ARG A 653 31.52 -10.21 -4.83
N ASP A 654 31.77 -9.80 -3.59
CA ASP A 654 31.20 -10.40 -2.39
C ASP A 654 30.93 -9.26 -1.39
N GLU A 655 29.68 -8.81 -1.31
CA GLU A 655 29.33 -7.61 -0.53
C GLU A 655 29.42 -7.87 0.98
N CYS A 656 29.43 -9.14 1.37
CA CYS A 656 29.53 -9.53 2.78
C CYS A 656 30.91 -9.15 3.35
N ALA A 657 31.96 -9.15 2.53
CA ALA A 657 33.31 -8.82 2.98
C ALA A 657 33.47 -7.33 3.37
N PRO A 658 33.03 -6.35 2.55
CA PRO A 658 32.85 -4.96 2.96
C PRO A 658 32.01 -4.81 4.24
N MET A 659 30.89 -5.51 4.37
CA MET A 659 30.02 -5.41 5.56
C MET A 659 30.72 -5.89 6.84
N VAL A 660 31.45 -7.01 6.80
CA VAL A 660 32.25 -7.47 7.95
C VAL A 660 33.38 -6.48 8.28
N ILE A 661 34.00 -5.85 7.28
CA ILE A 661 35.01 -4.81 7.48
C ILE A 661 34.40 -3.60 8.19
N GLU A 662 33.25 -3.15 7.72
CA GLU A 662 32.52 -2.02 8.26
C GLU A 662 32.06 -2.27 9.69
N GLU A 663 31.42 -3.42 9.94
CA GLU A 663 30.93 -3.81 11.26
C GLU A 663 32.08 -3.93 12.27
N CYS A 664 33.18 -4.58 11.89
CA CYS A 664 34.37 -4.65 12.73
C CYS A 664 34.98 -3.25 12.94
N ALA A 665 35.03 -2.40 11.91
CA ALA A 665 35.53 -1.03 12.03
C ALA A 665 34.63 -0.17 12.93
N ARG A 666 33.31 -0.36 12.91
CA ARG A 666 32.33 0.28 13.79
C ARG A 666 32.56 -0.13 15.24
N ARG A 667 32.72 -1.43 15.52
CA ARG A 667 33.06 -1.95 16.85
C ARG A 667 34.42 -1.44 17.35
N ILE A 668 35.42 -1.36 16.48
CA ILE A 668 36.72 -0.75 16.80
C ILE A 668 36.55 0.74 17.13
N ARG A 669 35.78 1.50 16.33
CA ARG A 669 35.46 2.92 16.59
C ARG A 669 34.78 3.10 17.95
N ARG A 670 33.76 2.29 18.28
CA ARG A 670 33.09 2.29 19.60
C ARG A 670 34.06 1.99 20.74
N ARG A 671 34.94 0.98 20.59
CA ARG A 671 35.97 0.66 21.60
C ARG A 671 36.98 1.79 21.78
N LEU A 672 37.40 2.45 20.70
CA LEU A 672 38.32 3.58 20.74
C LEU A 672 37.66 4.85 21.33
N ARG A 673 36.37 5.12 21.05
CA ARG A 673 35.57 6.19 21.69
C ARG A 673 35.51 5.97 23.21
N ARG A 674 35.24 4.75 23.67
CA ARG A 674 35.28 4.38 25.11
C ARG A 674 36.65 4.56 25.76
N ALA A 675 37.73 4.28 25.04
CA ALA A 675 39.09 4.47 25.54
C ALA A 675 39.52 5.96 25.63
N GLY A 676 38.81 6.87 24.95
CA GLY A 676 39.12 8.30 24.87
C GLY A 676 38.46 9.21 25.91
N LYS A 677 37.50 8.73 26.71
CA LYS A 677 36.81 9.54 27.74
C LYS A 677 37.75 9.87 28.91
N THR A 678 38.47 11.01 28.82
CA THR A 678 39.09 11.65 29.98
C THR A 678 38.00 12.16 30.91
N LYS A 679 37.96 11.68 32.16
CA LYS A 679 36.99 12.07 33.18
C LYS A 679 36.91 13.60 33.32
N PHE A 680 35.75 14.19 33.04
CA PHE A 680 35.51 15.61 33.21
C PHE A 680 35.71 16.01 34.68
N THR A 681 36.41 17.13 34.92
CA THR A 681 36.63 17.65 36.27
C THR A 681 36.11 19.10 36.30
N PRO A 682 35.03 19.39 37.04
CA PRO A 682 34.46 20.73 37.08
C PRO A 682 35.48 21.77 37.56
N GLY A 683 35.50 22.94 36.91
CA GLY A 683 36.29 24.10 37.33
C GLY A 683 35.77 24.73 38.63
N ALA A 684 36.48 25.72 39.18
CA ALA A 684 36.01 26.43 40.38
C ALA A 684 34.77 27.31 40.11
N THR A 685 34.53 27.65 38.83
CA THR A 685 33.35 28.36 38.34
C THR A 685 32.70 27.51 37.25
N PRO A 686 31.37 27.30 37.25
CA PRO A 686 30.70 26.58 36.17
C PRO A 686 30.97 27.21 34.80
N PHE A 687 31.18 26.37 33.79
CA PHE A 687 31.45 26.75 32.40
C PHE A 687 32.71 27.62 32.20
N GLU A 688 33.71 27.51 33.09
CA GLU A 688 34.97 28.24 32.94
C GLU A 688 35.65 27.90 31.59
N GLY A 689 35.89 28.92 30.78
CA GLY A 689 36.49 28.77 29.44
C GLY A 689 35.58 28.17 28.37
N PHE A 690 34.27 28.02 28.62
CA PHE A 690 33.30 27.64 27.59
C PHE A 690 32.83 28.87 26.80
N ASP A 691 32.74 28.75 25.48
CA ASP A 691 32.28 29.83 24.60
C ASP A 691 30.79 29.66 24.33
N PHE A 692 29.99 30.62 24.81
CA PHE A 692 28.55 30.66 24.57
C PHE A 692 28.17 31.49 23.33
N THR A 693 29.14 31.97 22.56
CA THR A 693 28.88 32.69 21.31
C THR A 693 28.16 31.76 20.33
N ASN A 694 26.95 32.14 19.91
CA ASN A 694 26.05 31.32 19.08
C ASN A 694 25.63 29.99 19.73
N PHE A 695 25.62 29.90 21.06
CA PHE A 695 25.10 28.71 21.72
C PHE A 695 23.58 28.61 21.64
N TRP A 696 22.85 29.73 21.71
CA TRP A 696 21.39 29.76 21.68
C TRP A 696 20.83 30.18 20.31
N ASN A 697 19.79 29.49 19.86
CA ASN A 697 18.93 29.86 18.75
C ASN A 697 17.66 30.56 19.29
N ASP A 698 17.76 31.88 19.51
CA ASP A 698 16.64 32.71 20.00
C ASP A 698 15.64 33.06 18.89
N SER A 699 15.04 32.04 18.29
CA SER A 699 13.89 32.19 17.40
C SER A 699 12.70 32.81 18.13
N GLU A 700 11.72 33.32 17.39
CA GLU A 700 10.49 33.84 18.01
C GLU A 700 9.73 32.75 18.77
N TYR A 701 9.81 31.50 18.31
CA TYR A 701 9.28 30.34 19.01
C TYR A 701 10.02 30.09 20.34
N ALA A 702 11.37 30.03 20.32
CA ALA A 702 12.16 29.86 21.54
C ALA A 702 11.84 30.95 22.57
N LYS A 703 11.75 32.22 22.15
CA LYS A 703 11.38 33.34 23.05
C LYS A 703 9.97 33.21 23.61
N LYS A 704 9.04 32.65 22.83
CA LYS A 704 7.65 32.49 23.23
C LYS A 704 7.49 31.32 24.21
N GLU A 705 8.11 30.18 23.94
CA GLU A 705 7.81 28.92 24.62
C GLU A 705 8.86 28.48 25.66
N TYR A 706 10.11 28.95 25.58
CA TYR A 706 11.22 28.52 26.45
C TYR A 706 11.84 29.66 27.27
N VAL A 707 12.10 30.82 26.65
CA VAL A 707 12.94 31.86 27.26
C VAL A 707 12.14 32.69 28.26
N SER A 708 12.40 32.48 29.55
CA SER A 708 11.87 33.29 30.66
C SER A 708 12.77 34.48 31.00
N ALA A 709 12.26 35.40 31.82
CA ALA A 709 13.10 36.43 32.44
C ALA A 709 14.13 35.80 33.41
N GLU A 710 15.24 36.50 33.69
CA GLU A 710 16.25 36.05 34.65
C GLU A 710 15.62 35.65 36.00
N PRO A 711 15.88 34.43 36.52
CA PRO A 711 15.23 33.92 37.71
C PRO A 711 15.86 34.54 38.97
N SER A 712 15.01 35.05 39.88
CA SER A 712 15.47 35.54 41.18
C SER A 712 15.84 34.39 42.14
N ASP A 713 16.65 34.68 43.16
CA ASP A 713 17.02 33.68 44.17
C ASP A 713 15.79 33.13 44.91
N GLU A 714 14.75 33.95 45.10
CA GLU A 714 13.47 33.53 45.66
C GLU A 714 12.74 32.55 44.73
N LEU A 715 12.67 32.84 43.43
CA LEU A 715 12.01 31.95 42.45
C LEU A 715 12.72 30.60 42.37
N ILE A 716 14.05 30.59 42.35
CA ILE A 716 14.85 29.35 42.35
C ILE A 716 14.51 28.53 43.61
N THR A 717 14.51 29.16 44.79
CA THR A 717 14.19 28.47 46.05
C THR A 717 12.76 27.92 46.06
N GLU A 718 11.81 28.62 45.44
CA GLU A 718 10.43 28.16 45.31
C GLU A 718 10.28 26.95 44.38
N ILE A 719 10.95 26.95 43.23
CA ILE A 719 10.95 25.85 42.26
C ILE A 719 11.66 24.62 42.86
N GLU A 720 12.83 24.78 43.50
CA GLU A 720 13.53 23.68 44.18
C GLU A 720 12.64 23.03 45.26
N ARG A 721 11.94 23.85 46.06
CA ARG A 721 11.01 23.35 47.08
C ARG A 721 9.80 22.63 46.47
N GLU A 722 9.33 23.08 45.31
CA GLU A 722 8.20 22.47 44.60
C GLU A 722 8.59 21.12 43.99
N LEU A 723 9.75 21.03 43.36
CA LEU A 723 10.26 19.79 42.76
C LEU A 723 10.80 18.82 43.80
N GLY A 724 11.24 19.32 44.96
CA GLY A 724 11.85 18.52 46.02
C GLY A 724 13.34 18.23 45.81
N TYR A 725 13.98 18.92 44.87
CA TYR A 725 15.39 18.73 44.47
C TYR A 725 16.14 20.06 44.43
N LYS A 726 17.40 20.04 44.87
CA LYS A 726 18.34 21.14 44.74
C LYS A 726 18.89 21.18 43.31
N LEU A 727 18.70 22.28 42.58
CA LEU A 727 19.16 22.35 41.18
C LEU A 727 20.71 22.44 41.12
N PRO A 728 21.35 21.83 40.10
CA PRO A 728 22.81 21.86 39.95
C PRO A 728 23.34 23.29 39.83
N ALA A 729 24.53 23.54 40.39
CA ALA A 729 25.13 24.88 40.35
C ALA A 729 25.38 25.36 38.92
N SER A 730 25.74 24.45 38.02
CA SER A 730 25.93 24.71 36.58
C SER A 730 24.61 25.07 35.88
N TYR A 731 23.53 24.36 36.17
CA TYR A 731 22.20 24.65 35.63
C TYR A 731 21.71 26.05 36.05
N VAL A 732 21.74 26.36 37.35
CA VAL A 732 21.36 27.68 37.88
C VAL A 732 22.24 28.79 37.29
N TRP A 733 23.54 28.52 37.13
CA TRP A 733 24.47 29.49 36.55
C TRP A 733 24.14 29.85 35.10
N LEU A 734 23.72 28.85 34.30
CA LEU A 734 23.30 29.03 32.91
C LEU A 734 21.98 29.80 32.84
N MET A 735 21.00 29.38 33.65
CA MET A 735 19.66 29.97 33.68
C MET A 735 19.63 31.44 34.13
N LYS A 736 20.59 31.87 34.96
CA LYS A 736 20.76 33.29 35.31
C LYS A 736 21.29 34.17 34.18
N ARG A 737 21.81 33.59 33.10
CA ARG A 737 22.30 34.32 31.92
C ARG A 737 21.31 34.24 30.77
N HIS A 738 20.70 33.09 30.60
CA HIS A 738 19.70 32.82 29.58
C HIS A 738 18.76 31.73 30.12
N ASN A 739 17.54 32.14 30.51
CA ASN A 739 16.65 31.33 31.34
C ASN A 739 15.74 30.44 30.49
N GLY A 740 16.33 29.38 29.94
CA GLY A 740 15.69 28.45 29.02
C GLY A 740 15.83 28.92 27.57
N GLY A 741 15.82 27.98 26.63
CA GLY A 741 16.02 28.27 25.20
C GLY A 741 16.39 27.03 24.40
N ILE A 742 16.54 27.20 23.09
CA ILE A 742 16.93 26.14 22.15
C ILE A 742 18.43 26.31 21.84
N PRO A 743 19.31 25.33 22.12
CA PRO A 743 20.70 25.42 21.73
C PRO A 743 20.88 25.21 20.21
N VAL A 744 21.97 25.71 19.62
CA VAL A 744 22.34 25.44 18.21
C VAL A 744 22.85 24.02 18.02
N ASN A 745 23.51 23.47 19.04
CA ASN A 745 23.93 22.08 19.08
C ASN A 745 22.92 21.30 19.93
N THR A 746 22.23 20.36 19.32
CA THR A 746 21.08 19.66 19.92
C THR A 746 21.36 18.18 20.18
N CYS A 747 22.44 17.60 19.66
CA CYS A 747 22.71 16.17 19.80
C CYS A 747 23.82 15.86 20.82
N PHE A 748 23.66 14.81 21.61
CA PHE A 748 24.67 14.31 22.56
C PHE A 748 25.01 12.84 22.24
N PRO A 749 26.30 12.49 22.05
CA PRO A 749 26.68 11.13 21.67
C PRO A 749 26.47 10.12 22.82
N THR A 750 25.92 8.95 22.49
CA THR A 750 25.77 7.80 23.39
C THR A 750 26.52 6.57 22.86
N ASP A 751 26.90 5.68 23.77
CA ASP A 751 27.53 4.38 23.44
C ASP A 751 26.50 3.23 23.44
N GLU A 752 25.24 3.54 23.73
CA GLU A 752 24.07 2.66 23.72
C GLU A 752 23.01 3.25 22.79
N PRO A 753 22.38 2.43 21.93
CA PRO A 753 21.31 2.90 21.05
C PRO A 753 20.07 3.29 21.87
N THR A 754 19.37 4.31 21.39
CA THR A 754 18.03 4.71 21.85
C THR A 754 16.95 4.09 20.96
N SER A 755 15.68 4.37 21.23
CA SER A 755 14.55 3.93 20.38
C SER A 755 14.63 4.42 18.93
N TRP A 756 15.38 5.49 18.66
CA TRP A 756 15.40 6.16 17.35
C TRP A 756 16.80 6.45 16.79
N ALA A 757 17.87 6.38 17.60
CA ALA A 757 19.24 6.61 17.13
C ALA A 757 20.25 5.60 17.67
N GLU A 758 21.17 5.17 16.81
CA GLU A 758 22.19 4.18 17.18
C GLU A 758 23.26 4.71 18.15
N ASP A 759 23.61 6.00 18.06
CA ASP A 759 24.80 6.54 18.71
C ASP A 759 24.67 7.96 19.29
N HIS A 760 23.46 8.52 19.37
CA HIS A 760 23.22 9.83 19.98
C HIS A 760 21.80 9.98 20.55
N VAL A 761 21.60 11.04 21.33
CA VAL A 761 20.28 11.56 21.75
C VAL A 761 20.17 13.01 21.30
N ALA A 762 18.96 13.51 21.06
CA ALA A 762 18.69 14.87 20.65
C ALA A 762 17.82 15.58 21.69
N ILE A 763 18.03 16.89 21.85
CA ILE A 763 17.16 17.77 22.63
C ILE A 763 16.56 18.85 21.73
N THR A 764 15.32 19.22 22.02
CA THR A 764 14.66 20.36 21.37
C THR A 764 15.02 21.65 22.11
N GLY A 765 14.87 21.67 23.43
CA GLY A 765 15.18 22.85 24.22
C GLY A 765 15.57 22.54 25.66
N ILE A 766 16.23 23.50 26.29
CA ILE A 766 16.57 23.46 27.71
C ILE A 766 15.53 24.28 28.46
N PHE A 767 14.89 23.68 29.46
CA PHE A 767 13.84 24.33 30.25
C PHE A 767 14.39 25.50 31.07
N GLY A 768 13.61 26.57 31.19
CA GLY A 768 13.89 27.68 32.10
C GLY A 768 13.44 27.40 33.53
N ILE A 769 14.04 28.10 34.49
CA ILE A 769 13.55 28.15 35.88
C ILE A 769 12.40 29.16 35.95
N GLY A 770 11.17 28.65 35.95
CA GLY A 770 9.97 29.49 35.94
C GLY A 770 8.68 28.68 35.93
N ARG A 771 7.57 29.40 35.73
CA ARG A 771 6.21 28.85 35.53
C ARG A 771 5.44 29.57 34.42
N ASP A 772 6.06 30.60 33.84
CA ASP A 772 5.44 31.52 32.88
C ASP A 772 5.46 30.97 31.46
N LYS A 773 6.28 29.95 31.21
CA LYS A 773 6.47 29.30 29.92
C LYS A 773 6.03 27.85 29.99
N ALA A 774 5.54 27.31 28.86
CA ALA A 774 5.11 25.92 28.79
C ALA A 774 6.29 24.97 29.08
N TYR A 775 7.43 25.23 28.43
CA TYR A 775 8.69 24.51 28.62
C TYR A 775 9.60 25.19 29.66
N SER A 776 9.05 25.34 30.86
CA SER A 776 9.81 25.71 32.06
C SER A 776 9.63 24.65 33.14
N LEU A 777 10.55 24.58 34.11
CA LEU A 777 10.54 23.53 35.14
C LEU A 777 9.21 23.40 35.88
N GLY A 778 8.52 24.51 36.15
CA GLY A 778 7.20 24.56 36.77
C GLY A 778 6.09 24.98 35.80
N GLY A 779 6.33 24.91 34.49
CA GLY A 779 5.33 25.11 33.44
C GLY A 779 4.34 23.95 33.36
N ASN A 780 3.32 24.09 32.52
CA ASN A 780 2.31 23.06 32.32
C ASN A 780 2.83 21.81 31.58
N LEU A 781 3.96 21.91 30.88
CA LEU A 781 4.71 20.78 30.29
C LEU A 781 6.05 20.58 31.02
N GLY A 782 6.16 21.07 32.26
CA GLY A 782 7.38 21.01 33.06
C GLY A 782 7.61 19.67 33.76
N SER A 783 8.63 19.62 34.61
CA SER A 783 9.08 18.36 35.24
C SER A 783 7.99 17.64 36.06
N ARG A 784 7.07 18.37 36.71
CA ARG A 784 5.99 17.72 37.48
C ARG A 784 4.96 17.06 36.57
N PHE A 785 4.62 17.69 35.46
CA PHE A 785 3.69 17.15 34.48
C PHE A 785 4.23 15.82 33.93
N MET A 786 5.51 15.78 33.56
CA MET A 786 6.13 14.56 33.04
C MET A 786 6.08 13.39 34.04
N THR A 787 6.27 13.67 35.33
CA THR A 787 6.21 12.62 36.38
C THR A 787 4.78 12.26 36.80
N SER A 788 3.86 13.22 36.90
CA SER A 788 2.52 12.96 37.46
C SER A 788 1.50 12.51 36.42
N GLU A 789 1.55 13.06 35.21
CA GLU A 789 0.59 12.78 34.15
C GLU A 789 1.14 11.75 33.16
N TRP A 790 2.42 11.88 32.78
CA TRP A 790 3.08 11.01 31.78
C TRP A 790 3.85 9.81 32.38
N GLY A 791 3.73 9.59 33.69
CA GLY A 791 4.26 8.39 34.34
C GLY A 791 5.78 8.26 34.39
N TYR A 792 6.56 9.30 34.02
CA TYR A 792 8.02 9.22 34.07
C TYR A 792 8.53 8.88 35.46
N PRO A 793 9.59 8.07 35.58
CA PRO A 793 10.05 7.58 36.86
C PRO A 793 10.51 8.77 37.73
N PRO A 794 10.15 8.81 39.03
CA PRO A 794 10.42 9.95 39.91
C PRO A 794 11.88 9.97 40.39
N ILE A 795 12.82 10.00 39.44
CA ILE A 795 14.27 9.92 39.66
C ILE A 795 14.91 11.29 39.89
N GLY A 796 14.19 12.36 39.55
CA GLY A 796 14.73 13.71 39.62
C GLY A 796 13.92 14.74 38.83
N VAL A 797 14.63 15.59 38.09
CA VAL A 797 14.04 16.76 37.42
C VAL A 797 14.23 16.66 35.91
N ALA A 798 13.14 16.74 35.14
CA ALA A 798 13.21 16.85 33.68
C ALA A 798 13.67 18.27 33.30
N VAL A 799 14.71 18.37 32.49
CA VAL A 799 15.40 19.64 32.18
C VAL A 799 15.52 19.96 30.69
N CYS A 800 15.31 18.98 29.82
CA CYS A 800 15.19 19.18 28.38
C CYS A 800 14.11 18.27 27.83
N ASP A 801 13.29 18.81 26.93
CA ASP A 801 12.48 18.01 26.05
C ASP A 801 13.29 17.58 24.82
N CYS A 802 12.81 16.53 24.18
CA CYS A 802 13.41 15.93 23.00
C CYS A 802 12.45 16.09 21.81
N PRO A 803 12.93 15.88 20.56
CA PRO A 803 12.10 16.03 19.37
C PRO A 803 10.89 15.10 19.30
N SER A 804 10.89 14.02 20.09
CA SER A 804 9.78 13.06 20.21
C SER A 804 8.56 13.61 20.96
N ALA A 805 8.61 14.87 21.39
CA ALA A 805 7.56 15.54 22.11
C ALA A 805 7.11 14.88 23.44
N GLY A 806 8.06 14.31 24.17
CA GLY A 806 7.82 13.79 25.52
C GLY A 806 7.78 12.27 25.62
N HIS A 807 7.85 11.53 24.50
CA HIS A 807 8.13 10.08 24.50
C HIS A 807 9.56 9.75 24.96
N ASP A 808 10.50 10.70 24.87
CA ASP A 808 11.76 10.66 25.59
C ASP A 808 12.13 12.03 26.17
N MET A 809 12.89 12.02 27.26
CA MET A 809 13.18 13.22 28.05
C MET A 809 14.57 13.18 28.69
N ILE A 810 15.19 14.34 28.87
CA ILE A 810 16.44 14.46 29.62
C ILE A 810 16.18 14.82 31.08
N PHE A 811 16.63 13.96 31.98
CA PHE A 811 16.49 14.09 33.42
C PHE A 811 17.83 14.37 34.11
N LEU A 812 17.79 15.19 35.14
CA LEU A 812 18.77 15.22 36.21
C LEU A 812 18.45 14.06 37.18
N ASP A 813 19.27 13.02 37.21
CA ASP A 813 19.06 11.82 38.02
C ASP A 813 19.70 11.95 39.41
N TYR A 814 18.87 12.01 40.44
CA TYR A 814 19.29 12.16 41.84
C TYR A 814 19.33 10.83 42.60
N ARG A 815 19.04 9.68 41.97
CA ARG A 815 18.99 8.37 42.66
C ARG A 815 20.28 8.04 43.41
N ALA A 816 21.44 8.41 42.84
CA ALA A 816 22.75 8.14 43.44
C ALA A 816 23.20 9.20 44.47
N CYS A 817 22.95 10.48 44.21
CA CYS A 817 23.46 11.59 45.02
C CYS A 817 22.49 12.09 46.11
N GLY A 818 21.21 11.72 46.00
CA GLY A 818 20.12 12.24 46.83
C GLY A 818 19.72 13.68 46.45
N PRO A 819 18.61 14.20 46.99
CA PRO A 819 17.98 15.44 46.51
C PRO A 819 18.77 16.73 46.73
N GLU A 820 19.87 16.68 47.49
CA GLU A 820 20.77 17.81 47.78
C GLU A 820 22.14 17.65 47.11
N GLY A 821 22.36 16.55 46.37
CA GLY A 821 23.62 16.23 45.71
C GLY A 821 23.72 16.79 44.28
N GLU A 822 24.89 16.62 43.66
CA GLU A 822 25.08 16.94 42.24
C GLU A 822 24.62 15.73 41.39
N PRO A 823 23.55 15.85 40.59
CA PRO A 823 22.97 14.75 39.82
C PRO A 823 23.74 14.48 38.52
N ALA A 824 23.65 13.24 38.06
CA ALA A 824 24.02 12.87 36.69
C ALA A 824 22.93 13.33 35.71
N VAL A 825 23.27 13.39 34.42
CA VAL A 825 22.30 13.62 33.35
C VAL A 825 22.01 12.30 32.64
N VAL A 826 20.73 11.98 32.51
CA VAL A 826 20.26 10.76 31.86
C VAL A 826 19.19 11.08 30.83
N HIS A 827 19.13 10.26 29.80
CA HIS A 827 18.00 10.16 28.89
C HIS A 827 17.05 9.08 29.43
N VAL A 828 15.75 9.32 29.36
CA VAL A 828 14.70 8.37 29.76
C VAL A 828 13.77 8.18 28.58
N ASP A 829 13.64 6.95 28.12
CA ASP A 829 12.97 6.57 26.87
C ASP A 829 11.72 5.74 27.17
N GLN A 830 10.53 6.33 26.99
CA GLN A 830 9.25 5.68 27.30
C GLN A 830 8.99 4.45 26.42
N GLU A 831 9.34 4.52 25.14
CA GLU A 831 9.14 3.44 24.15
C GLU A 831 9.94 2.17 24.50
N LEU A 832 11.01 2.33 25.30
CA LEU A 832 11.82 1.23 25.82
C LEU A 832 11.55 0.96 27.31
N ASP A 833 10.29 1.06 27.74
CA ASP A 833 9.86 0.83 29.13
C ASP A 833 10.60 1.75 30.13
N TYR A 834 10.63 3.05 29.82
CA TYR A 834 11.36 4.08 30.57
C TYR A 834 12.84 3.74 30.78
N ARG A 835 13.49 3.16 29.77
CA ARG A 835 14.93 2.82 29.83
C ARG A 835 15.74 4.08 30.13
N ILE A 836 16.65 3.97 31.10
CA ILE A 836 17.48 5.09 31.54
C ILE A 836 18.89 4.94 30.99
N THR A 837 19.27 5.83 30.08
CA THR A 837 20.58 5.87 29.44
C THR A 837 21.43 6.98 30.05
N HIS A 838 22.61 6.64 30.58
CA HIS A 838 23.49 7.63 31.19
C HIS A 838 24.20 8.49 30.13
N LEU A 839 24.08 9.82 30.23
CA LEU A 839 24.71 10.75 29.30
C LEU A 839 25.97 11.39 29.88
N ALA A 840 25.90 11.98 31.07
CA ALA A 840 27.01 12.73 31.67
C ALA A 840 27.00 12.71 33.20
N ASP A 841 28.18 12.83 33.83
CA ASP A 841 28.31 12.87 35.29
C ASP A 841 27.80 14.20 35.89
N SER A 842 27.57 15.23 35.06
CA SER A 842 27.06 16.55 35.49
C SER A 842 26.41 17.31 34.34
N PHE A 843 25.54 18.28 34.67
CA PHE A 843 24.89 19.14 33.67
C PHE A 843 25.88 19.98 32.85
N GLU A 844 27.01 20.39 33.43
CA GLU A 844 28.05 21.12 32.67
C GLU A 844 28.70 20.21 31.61
N GLU A 845 28.99 18.97 31.96
CA GLU A 845 29.56 18.00 31.01
C GLU A 845 28.57 17.70 29.87
N PHE A 846 27.28 17.56 30.19
CA PHE A 846 26.22 17.39 29.18
C PHE A 846 26.20 18.56 28.18
N VAL A 847 26.08 19.80 28.67
CA VAL A 847 26.03 21.00 27.81
C VAL A 847 27.31 21.19 26.98
N ARG A 848 28.48 20.85 27.54
CA ARG A 848 29.76 20.91 26.80
C ARG A 848 29.88 19.82 25.73
N GLY A 849 29.16 18.72 25.88
CA GLY A 849 29.19 17.58 24.97
C GLY A 849 28.17 17.65 23.84
N LEU A 850 27.28 18.66 23.83
CA LEU A 850 26.34 18.88 22.74
C LEU A 850 27.07 19.21 21.43
N GLN A 851 26.75 18.46 20.39
CA GLN A 851 27.26 18.59 19.03
C GLN A 851 26.13 18.95 18.07
N ASN A 852 26.51 19.46 16.91
CA ASN A 852 25.56 19.75 15.85
C ASN A 852 25.07 18.42 15.25
N ASP A 853 23.79 18.38 14.90
CA ASP A 853 23.11 17.28 14.21
C ASP A 853 23.86 16.79 12.99
N ALA A 854 24.44 17.69 12.18
CA ALA A 854 25.21 17.32 10.98
C ALA A 854 26.41 16.37 11.25
N VAL A 855 26.92 16.30 12.49
CA VAL A 855 27.99 15.34 12.86
C VAL A 855 27.48 13.89 12.83
N PHE A 856 26.18 13.70 12.98
CA PHE A 856 25.50 12.42 12.96
C PHE A 856 24.83 12.15 11.60
N GLU A 857 24.44 13.20 10.86
CA GLU A 857 23.89 13.06 9.49
C GLU A 857 24.92 12.58 8.45
N GLU A 858 26.23 12.80 8.64
CA GLU A 858 27.28 12.27 7.74
C GLU A 858 27.35 10.72 7.72
N ALA A 859 26.59 10.01 8.58
CA ALA A 859 26.40 8.57 8.53
C ALA A 859 25.07 8.14 7.86
N ASP A 860 24.09 9.03 7.79
CA ASP A 860 22.74 8.78 7.24
C ASP A 860 22.57 9.34 5.81
N GLU A 861 23.48 10.20 5.33
CA GLU A 861 23.43 10.79 3.98
C GLU A 861 23.77 9.82 2.82
N GLU A 862 24.25 8.60 3.11
CA GLU A 862 24.33 7.52 2.09
C GLU A 862 23.07 6.63 2.04
N GLU A 863 22.18 6.69 3.06
CA GLU A 863 20.94 5.89 3.11
C GLU A 863 19.66 6.68 2.85
N ASN A 864 19.69 8.03 2.87
CA ASN A 864 18.48 8.87 2.74
C ASN A 864 18.50 9.86 1.55
N LYS A 865 18.87 9.37 0.35
CA LYS A 865 18.65 10.09 -0.93
C LYS A 865 17.50 9.55 -1.78
N GLY A 866 16.58 8.81 -1.15
CA GLY A 866 15.28 8.47 -1.72
C GLY A 866 14.20 9.02 -0.81
N ASP A 867 13.52 10.05 -1.29
CA ASP A 867 12.24 10.56 -0.79
C ASP A 867 12.22 11.80 0.12
N ALA A 868 11.37 12.73 -0.34
CA ALA A 868 11.08 14.10 0.12
C ALA A 868 12.17 15.14 -0.22
N VAL A 869 11.87 16.32 -0.77
CA VAL A 869 10.82 17.24 -0.33
C VAL A 869 10.35 18.21 -1.46
N ASP A 870 9.03 18.35 -1.54
CA ASP A 870 8.12 19.47 -1.88
C ASP A 870 8.18 20.31 -3.17
N ASN A 871 7.02 20.27 -3.83
CA ASN A 871 6.35 21.44 -4.41
C ASN A 871 6.09 22.50 -3.33
N GLU A 872 6.69 23.68 -3.45
CA GLU A 872 6.01 24.86 -4.02
C GLU A 872 6.94 26.09 -4.11
N ASN A 873 7.15 26.51 -5.37
CA ASN A 873 7.49 27.84 -5.91
C ASN A 873 8.92 28.42 -5.81
N ASP A 874 9.53 28.49 -7.01
CA ASP A 874 10.39 29.55 -7.59
C ASP A 874 11.50 30.16 -6.72
N ASP A 875 12.77 29.82 -7.00
CA ASP A 875 13.60 30.57 -7.97
C ASP A 875 15.04 29.97 -8.05
N ALA A 876 15.52 29.81 -9.28
CA ALA A 876 16.92 29.80 -9.73
C ALA A 876 17.98 28.79 -9.19
N THR A 877 18.45 27.99 -10.17
CA THR A 877 19.86 27.61 -10.45
C THR A 877 20.53 26.50 -9.64
N ASP A 878 20.43 25.26 -10.11
CA ASP A 878 21.51 24.56 -10.86
C ASP A 878 21.23 23.05 -10.94
N ALA A 879 20.23 22.68 -11.74
CA ALA A 879 20.07 21.34 -12.30
C ALA A 879 20.12 21.47 -13.83
N LYS A 880 21.31 21.38 -14.41
CA LYS A 880 21.50 21.23 -15.85
C LYS A 880 22.53 20.13 -16.05
N ASP A 881 22.11 19.03 -16.69
CA ASP A 881 22.84 18.40 -17.80
C ASP A 881 22.45 16.92 -18.08
N ALA A 882 21.38 16.34 -17.51
CA ALA A 882 21.07 14.92 -17.79
C ALA A 882 19.60 14.51 -18.08
N LYS A 883 18.65 15.44 -18.32
CA LYS A 883 17.21 15.10 -18.50
C LYS A 883 16.63 15.31 -19.91
N ASP A 884 17.45 15.42 -20.96
CA ASP A 884 17.00 16.07 -22.21
C ASP A 884 16.96 15.23 -23.50
N GLU A 885 17.12 13.89 -23.55
CA GLU A 885 17.08 13.16 -24.85
C GLU A 885 15.69 12.58 -25.22
N PRO A 886 15.15 12.81 -26.45
CA PRO A 886 13.83 12.32 -26.88
C PRO A 886 13.81 10.82 -27.25
N GLY A 887 12.79 10.06 -26.80
CA GLY A 887 12.65 8.60 -26.99
C GLY A 887 11.64 8.17 -28.08
N CYS A 888 11.81 6.96 -28.64
CA CYS A 888 10.98 6.43 -29.75
C CYS A 888 9.85 5.49 -29.28
N GLY A 889 8.72 6.04 -28.82
CA GLY A 889 7.53 5.28 -28.34
C GLY A 889 6.66 4.58 -29.42
N PRO A 890 5.54 3.95 -29.02
CA PRO A 890 4.56 3.34 -29.94
C PRO A 890 3.72 4.39 -30.70
N PHE A 891 3.21 4.03 -31.88
CA PHE A 891 2.28 4.89 -32.64
C PHE A 891 0.84 4.61 -32.24
N LEU A 892 0.15 5.63 -31.73
CA LEU A 892 -1.23 5.55 -31.26
C LEU A 892 -2.09 6.65 -31.90
N GLY A 893 -3.31 6.29 -32.32
CA GLY A 893 -4.30 7.25 -32.78
C GLY A 893 -5.71 6.67 -32.81
N PHE A 894 -6.68 7.56 -33.03
CA PHE A 894 -8.08 7.24 -32.85
C PHE A 894 -8.94 7.75 -34.01
N ALA A 895 -9.80 6.90 -34.56
CA ALA A 895 -10.84 7.33 -35.50
C ALA A 895 -12.14 7.59 -34.74
N LEU A 896 -12.51 8.85 -34.58
CA LEU A 896 -13.69 9.28 -33.83
C LEU A 896 -14.96 8.89 -34.58
N LEU A 897 -15.88 8.20 -33.93
CA LEU A 897 -17.12 7.70 -34.51
C LEU A 897 -18.34 8.46 -33.97
N SER A 898 -19.22 8.86 -34.89
CA SER A 898 -20.54 9.37 -34.54
C SER A 898 -21.51 8.30 -33.99
N LYS A 899 -21.16 7.01 -34.13
CA LYS A 899 -21.90 5.85 -33.61
C LYS A 899 -20.95 4.69 -33.29
N GLY A 900 -21.16 3.98 -32.20
CA GLY A 900 -20.34 2.83 -31.75
C GLY A 900 -20.52 1.55 -32.55
N CYS A 901 -20.33 1.62 -33.87
CA CYS A 901 -20.27 0.43 -34.72
C CYS A 901 -19.28 0.65 -35.87
N TRP A 902 -18.56 -0.41 -36.21
CA TRP A 902 -17.69 -0.49 -37.37
C TRP A 902 -18.15 -1.62 -38.31
N ASP A 903 -17.60 -1.65 -39.52
CA ASP A 903 -17.75 -2.78 -40.43
C ASP A 903 -16.39 -3.47 -40.54
N LYS A 904 -16.18 -4.48 -39.67
CA LYS A 904 -14.93 -5.23 -39.53
C LYS A 904 -14.52 -5.90 -40.84
N THR A 905 -15.49 -6.53 -41.53
CA THR A 905 -15.25 -7.19 -42.83
C THR A 905 -14.80 -6.18 -43.87
N ARG A 906 -15.45 -5.01 -43.93
CA ARG A 906 -15.03 -3.93 -44.81
C ARG A 906 -13.67 -3.37 -44.43
N LEU A 907 -13.36 -3.24 -43.13
CA LEU A 907 -12.05 -2.75 -42.68
C LEU A 907 -10.92 -3.68 -43.16
N ILE A 908 -11.07 -4.99 -42.95
CA ILE A 908 -10.12 -6.00 -43.46
C ILE A 908 -10.01 -5.92 -44.98
N GLY A 909 -11.14 -5.79 -45.68
CA GLY A 909 -11.17 -5.62 -47.13
C GLY A 909 -10.46 -4.35 -47.61
N ASP A 910 -10.62 -3.23 -46.90
CA ASP A 910 -9.99 -1.95 -47.20
C ASP A 910 -8.47 -2.01 -46.89
N LEU A 911 -8.04 -2.64 -45.79
CA LEU A 911 -6.62 -2.90 -45.48
C LEU A 911 -5.93 -3.67 -46.60
N LYS A 912 -6.56 -4.75 -47.07
CA LYS A 912 -6.01 -5.56 -48.17
C LYS A 912 -6.01 -4.80 -49.50
N LYS A 913 -7.10 -4.12 -49.82
CA LYS A 913 -7.28 -3.44 -51.11
C LYS A 913 -6.39 -2.20 -51.26
N LEU A 914 -6.23 -1.43 -50.19
CA LEU A 914 -5.53 -0.14 -50.24
C LEU A 914 -4.03 -0.31 -50.01
N TRP A 915 -3.63 -1.22 -49.12
CA TRP A 915 -2.26 -1.29 -48.61
C TRP A 915 -1.63 -2.69 -48.67
N ASP A 916 -2.33 -3.66 -49.27
CA ASP A 916 -1.92 -5.07 -49.36
C ASP A 916 -1.68 -5.76 -48.00
N ILE A 917 -2.23 -5.21 -46.92
CA ILE A 917 -2.13 -5.77 -45.57
C ILE A 917 -3.10 -6.94 -45.45
N THR A 918 -2.59 -8.11 -45.05
CA THR A 918 -3.38 -9.33 -44.90
C THR A 918 -3.55 -9.61 -43.42
N VAL A 919 -4.81 -9.65 -42.96
CA VAL A 919 -5.15 -10.07 -41.60
C VAL A 919 -5.26 -11.60 -41.60
N PRO A 920 -4.53 -12.31 -40.72
CA PRO A 920 -4.67 -13.76 -40.57
C PRO A 920 -6.12 -14.16 -40.23
N GLU A 921 -6.61 -15.28 -40.75
CA GLU A 921 -7.90 -15.84 -40.33
C GLU A 921 -7.75 -16.37 -38.89
N SER A 922 -8.67 -16.01 -38.00
CA SER A 922 -8.73 -16.49 -36.63
C SER A 922 -8.98 -18.01 -36.60
N ASP A 923 -8.47 -18.68 -35.56
CA ASP A 923 -8.71 -20.12 -35.36
C ASP A 923 -10.22 -20.34 -35.09
N PRO A 924 -10.92 -21.27 -35.77
CA PRO A 924 -12.36 -21.50 -35.59
C PRO A 924 -12.81 -21.90 -34.17
N ASP A 925 -11.87 -22.17 -33.25
CA ASP A 925 -12.12 -22.49 -31.84
C ASP A 925 -11.91 -21.29 -30.89
N GLU A 926 -11.53 -20.10 -31.40
CA GLU A 926 -11.54 -18.83 -30.65
C GLU A 926 -12.85 -18.07 -30.93
N ASP A 927 -13.57 -17.65 -29.89
CA ASP A 927 -14.77 -16.80 -30.03
C ASP A 927 -14.42 -15.56 -30.87
N GLU A 928 -14.97 -15.46 -32.09
CA GLU A 928 -14.75 -14.33 -32.99
C GLU A 928 -15.26 -13.04 -32.33
N ARG A 929 -14.38 -12.31 -31.63
CA ARG A 929 -14.70 -10.99 -31.07
C ARG A 929 -14.99 -10.00 -32.20
N ASP A 930 -16.22 -9.52 -32.33
CA ASP A 930 -16.63 -8.64 -33.42
C ASP A 930 -16.07 -7.20 -33.28
N ASP A 931 -15.46 -6.85 -32.16
CA ASP A 931 -15.01 -5.50 -31.80
C ASP A 931 -13.50 -5.24 -31.97
N SER A 932 -12.69 -6.27 -32.24
CA SER A 932 -11.23 -6.15 -32.24
C SER A 932 -10.54 -6.92 -33.37
N LEU A 933 -9.38 -6.39 -33.81
CA LEU A 933 -8.46 -6.96 -34.79
C LEU A 933 -7.03 -6.82 -34.26
N VAL A 934 -6.46 -7.91 -33.77
CA VAL A 934 -5.07 -7.96 -33.30
C VAL A 934 -4.30 -8.98 -34.14
N PHE A 935 -3.19 -8.55 -34.74
CA PHE A 935 -2.37 -9.43 -35.56
C PHE A 935 -0.95 -8.89 -35.69
N ASN A 936 -0.01 -9.79 -35.98
CA ASN A 936 1.38 -9.43 -36.21
C ASN A 936 1.66 -9.24 -37.71
N LEU A 937 2.38 -8.18 -38.06
CA LEU A 937 2.95 -7.95 -39.39
C LEU A 937 4.48 -7.91 -39.26
N GLY A 938 5.10 -9.08 -39.37
CA GLY A 938 6.52 -9.23 -39.03
C GLY A 938 6.69 -9.32 -37.52
N ASP A 939 7.59 -8.52 -36.98
CA ASP A 939 7.85 -8.30 -35.54
C ASP A 939 6.97 -7.19 -34.92
N ARG A 940 6.20 -6.48 -35.74
CA ARG A 940 5.30 -5.41 -35.32
C ARG A 940 3.92 -5.96 -34.97
N MET A 941 3.46 -5.65 -33.77
CA MET A 941 2.09 -5.91 -33.32
C MET A 941 1.17 -4.78 -33.81
N VAL A 942 0.06 -5.15 -34.46
CA VAL A 942 -1.02 -4.24 -34.84
C VAL A 942 -2.25 -4.56 -34.01
N ALA A 943 -2.82 -3.53 -33.37
CA ALA A 943 -4.10 -3.62 -32.69
C ALA A 943 -5.07 -2.56 -33.23
N ILE A 944 -6.26 -3.00 -33.66
CA ILE A 944 -7.36 -2.14 -34.06
C ILE A 944 -8.62 -2.56 -33.29
N SER A 945 -9.12 -1.69 -32.41
CA SER A 945 -10.25 -2.02 -31.53
C SER A 945 -11.31 -0.94 -31.54
N LEU A 946 -12.59 -1.35 -31.60
CA LEU A 946 -13.74 -0.48 -31.45
C LEU A 946 -14.05 -0.27 -29.97
N MET A 947 -13.96 0.96 -29.51
CA MET A 947 -14.40 1.37 -28.17
C MET A 947 -15.80 1.98 -28.28
N PRO A 948 -16.85 1.40 -27.66
CA PRO A 948 -18.23 1.85 -27.82
C PRO A 948 -18.59 3.10 -26.99
N PHE A 949 -17.59 3.91 -26.64
CA PHE A 949 -17.73 5.13 -25.86
C PHE A 949 -16.77 6.23 -26.37
N PRO A 950 -17.09 7.52 -26.16
CA PRO A 950 -16.20 8.61 -26.57
C PRO A 950 -14.88 8.58 -25.80
N ILE A 951 -13.83 9.21 -26.35
CA ILE A 951 -12.55 9.41 -25.67
C ILE A 951 -12.81 10.17 -24.35
N PRO A 952 -12.41 9.61 -23.19
CA PRO A 952 -12.67 10.22 -21.88
C PRO A 952 -11.99 11.59 -21.68
N GLY A 953 -12.38 12.29 -20.61
CA GLY A 953 -11.67 13.48 -20.14
C GLY A 953 -11.77 14.73 -21.02
N ASN A 954 -12.64 14.73 -22.05
CA ASN A 954 -12.72 15.79 -23.07
C ASN A 954 -11.39 16.03 -23.82
N GLU A 955 -10.46 15.07 -23.78
CA GLU A 955 -9.10 15.20 -24.36
C GLU A 955 -9.15 15.55 -25.85
N ALA A 956 -9.96 14.83 -26.62
CA ALA A 956 -10.15 15.09 -28.04
C ALA A 956 -10.83 16.44 -28.31
N GLU A 957 -11.69 16.94 -27.41
CA GLU A 957 -12.34 18.25 -27.53
C GLU A 957 -11.32 19.37 -27.32
N THR A 958 -10.54 19.32 -26.24
CA THR A 958 -9.48 20.30 -25.94
C THR A 958 -8.43 20.35 -27.04
N ASN A 959 -7.95 19.20 -27.51
CA ASN A 959 -6.93 19.16 -28.56
C ASN A 959 -7.48 19.56 -29.95
N ALA A 960 -8.80 19.46 -30.17
CA ALA A 960 -9.41 19.93 -31.41
C ALA A 960 -9.40 21.47 -31.53
N GLU A 961 -9.33 22.21 -30.41
CA GLU A 961 -9.26 23.69 -30.41
C GLU A 961 -8.00 24.20 -31.12
N ASN A 962 -6.93 23.41 -31.12
CA ASN A 962 -5.67 23.73 -31.79
C ASN A 962 -5.78 23.69 -33.32
N ASN A 963 -6.84 23.10 -33.88
CA ASN A 963 -7.01 22.94 -35.33
C ASN A 963 -7.57 24.20 -36.00
N TRP A 964 -6.70 25.15 -36.32
CA TRP A 964 -7.05 26.38 -37.06
C TRP A 964 -7.48 26.13 -38.51
N MET A 965 -7.24 24.94 -39.09
CA MET A 965 -7.61 24.60 -40.47
C MET A 965 -9.04 24.07 -40.60
N TRP A 966 -9.62 23.56 -39.52
CA TRP A 966 -10.92 22.89 -39.54
C TRP A 966 -11.83 23.39 -38.40
N PRO A 967 -12.67 24.41 -38.65
CA PRO A 967 -13.51 25.02 -37.63
C PRO A 967 -14.50 24.06 -36.95
N GLU A 968 -14.89 22.98 -37.63
CA GLU A 968 -15.81 21.98 -37.09
C GLU A 968 -15.12 20.91 -36.22
N ALA A 969 -13.79 20.95 -36.04
CA ALA A 969 -13.03 19.94 -35.31
C ALA A 969 -13.54 19.75 -33.87
N VAL A 970 -13.73 20.85 -33.12
CA VAL A 970 -14.25 20.82 -31.75
C VAL A 970 -15.66 20.24 -31.70
N ASP A 971 -16.50 20.65 -32.65
CA ASP A 971 -17.89 20.20 -32.76
C ASP A 971 -17.99 18.70 -33.06
N VAL A 972 -17.05 18.17 -33.85
CA VAL A 972 -16.93 16.74 -34.15
C VAL A 972 -16.42 15.97 -32.94
N ALA A 973 -15.36 16.46 -32.30
CA ALA A 973 -14.79 15.85 -31.10
C ALA A 973 -15.79 15.85 -29.94
N LYS A 974 -16.64 16.87 -29.81
CA LYS A 974 -17.68 16.89 -28.76
C LYS A 974 -18.82 15.90 -29.00
N LYS A 975 -19.15 15.62 -30.27
CA LYS A 975 -20.35 14.83 -30.65
C LYS A 975 -20.05 13.36 -30.93
N HIS A 976 -18.79 12.94 -30.94
CA HIS A 976 -18.46 11.53 -31.11
C HIS A 976 -18.99 10.70 -29.93
N ALA A 977 -19.41 9.48 -30.20
CA ALA A 977 -20.03 8.59 -29.22
C ALA A 977 -19.21 7.31 -29.01
N ALA A 978 -18.18 7.11 -29.83
CA ALA A 978 -17.33 5.93 -29.86
C ALA A 978 -16.03 6.29 -30.60
N HIS A 979 -15.03 5.42 -30.55
CA HIS A 979 -13.82 5.57 -31.35
C HIS A 979 -13.19 4.23 -31.72
N ILE A 980 -12.47 4.18 -32.84
CA ILE A 980 -11.60 3.05 -33.19
C ILE A 980 -10.19 3.43 -32.75
N MET A 981 -9.61 2.68 -31.83
CA MET A 981 -8.21 2.81 -31.46
C MET A 981 -7.35 2.03 -32.44
N VAL A 982 -6.25 2.64 -32.91
CA VAL A 982 -5.23 2.01 -33.76
C VAL A 982 -3.89 2.16 -33.08
N ALA A 983 -3.22 1.04 -32.81
CA ALA A 983 -1.89 1.01 -32.23
C ALA A 983 -0.94 0.15 -33.07
N VAL A 984 0.30 0.62 -33.21
CA VAL A 984 1.42 -0.15 -33.77
C VAL A 984 2.54 -0.18 -32.74
N CYS A 985 2.81 -1.36 -32.20
CA CYS A 985 3.76 -1.60 -31.12
C CYS A 985 4.83 -2.64 -31.52
N GLY A 986 6.01 -2.57 -30.90
CA GLY A 986 7.08 -3.56 -31.09
C GLY A 986 7.83 -3.49 -32.43
N GLY A 987 8.88 -4.30 -32.51
CA GLY A 987 9.84 -4.40 -33.62
C GLY A 987 11.18 -3.70 -33.33
N ASP A 988 12.30 -4.34 -33.70
CA ASP A 988 13.66 -3.74 -33.65
C ASP A 988 13.88 -2.74 -34.80
N ASP A 989 12.79 -2.13 -35.29
CA ASP A 989 12.72 -1.52 -36.59
C ASP A 989 12.58 0.02 -36.54
N ASP A 990 13.02 0.62 -37.65
CA ASP A 990 13.03 2.05 -37.93
C ASP A 990 11.67 2.72 -37.59
N PRO A 991 11.62 3.74 -36.70
CA PRO A 991 10.42 4.49 -36.38
C PRO A 991 9.66 5.00 -37.60
N ILE A 992 10.35 5.29 -38.70
CA ILE A 992 9.74 5.67 -39.99
C ILE A 992 8.85 4.54 -40.53
N GLU A 993 9.32 3.29 -40.51
CA GLU A 993 8.55 2.16 -41.03
C GLU A 993 7.35 1.80 -40.15
N ARG A 994 7.48 1.93 -38.82
CA ARG A 994 6.33 1.84 -37.90
C ARG A 994 5.30 2.94 -38.16
N GLY A 995 5.76 4.18 -38.31
CA GLY A 995 4.90 5.31 -38.65
C GLY A 995 4.18 5.11 -39.99
N LYS A 996 4.85 4.52 -41.00
CA LYS A 996 4.24 4.24 -42.31
C LYS A 996 3.15 3.19 -42.16
N LEU A 997 3.36 2.17 -41.35
CA LEU A 997 2.33 1.17 -41.05
C LEU A 997 1.14 1.80 -40.33
N PHE A 998 1.37 2.62 -39.31
CA PHE A 998 0.33 3.33 -38.58
C PHE A 998 -0.58 4.17 -39.49
N VAL A 999 -0.01 4.94 -40.42
CA VAL A 999 -0.79 5.76 -41.36
C VAL A 999 -1.64 4.90 -42.31
N LYS A 1000 -1.15 3.73 -42.75
CA LYS A 1000 -1.93 2.80 -43.59
C LYS A 1000 -3.16 2.29 -42.85
N LEU A 1001 -2.99 1.94 -41.57
CA LEU A 1001 -4.08 1.48 -40.71
C LEU A 1001 -5.11 2.60 -40.48
N MET A 1002 -4.64 3.79 -40.11
CA MET A 1002 -5.50 4.96 -39.90
C MET A 1002 -6.24 5.40 -41.16
N ASP A 1003 -5.63 5.33 -42.36
CA ASP A 1003 -6.33 5.58 -43.63
C ASP A 1003 -7.48 4.59 -43.85
N ALA A 1004 -7.27 3.31 -43.53
CA ALA A 1004 -8.32 2.29 -43.64
C ALA A 1004 -9.47 2.56 -42.63
N CYS A 1005 -9.13 2.86 -41.37
CA CYS A 1005 -10.11 3.21 -40.34
C CYS A 1005 -10.90 4.48 -40.71
N SER A 1006 -10.25 5.49 -41.31
CA SER A 1006 -10.90 6.75 -41.71
C SER A 1006 -12.07 6.58 -42.69
N ARG A 1007 -12.15 5.43 -43.37
CA ARG A 1007 -13.16 5.11 -44.41
C ARG A 1007 -14.38 4.38 -43.86
N GLN A 1008 -14.37 4.05 -42.57
CA GLN A 1008 -15.51 3.48 -41.87
C GLN A 1008 -16.69 4.47 -41.88
N ARG A 1009 -17.91 3.93 -41.92
CA ARG A 1009 -19.12 4.71 -42.24
C ARG A 1009 -19.39 5.87 -41.29
N TYR A 1010 -19.08 5.70 -40.01
CA TYR A 1010 -19.44 6.65 -38.96
C TYR A 1010 -18.27 7.50 -38.49
N VAL A 1011 -17.08 7.35 -39.09
CA VAL A 1011 -15.92 8.14 -38.71
C VAL A 1011 -16.14 9.59 -39.11
N SER A 1012 -16.03 10.46 -38.11
CA SER A 1012 -16.23 11.90 -38.23
C SER A 1012 -14.93 12.68 -38.06
N GLY A 1013 -13.91 12.14 -37.36
CA GLY A 1013 -12.62 12.80 -37.13
C GLY A 1013 -11.49 11.80 -36.90
N ILE A 1014 -10.24 12.24 -37.07
CA ILE A 1014 -9.04 11.44 -36.81
C ILE A 1014 -8.20 12.15 -35.75
N TYR A 1015 -8.07 11.58 -34.56
CA TYR A 1015 -7.31 12.14 -33.46
C TYR A 1015 -5.93 11.48 -33.36
N THR A 1016 -4.87 12.25 -33.62
CA THR A 1016 -3.46 11.84 -33.51
C THR A 1016 -2.59 13.10 -33.44
N SER A 1017 -1.36 12.99 -32.93
CA SER A 1017 -0.39 14.09 -32.95
C SER A 1017 -0.91 15.36 -32.29
N GLY A 1018 -1.63 15.22 -31.16
CA GLY A 1018 -2.14 16.34 -30.37
C GLY A 1018 -3.26 17.15 -31.04
N VAL A 1019 -3.92 16.62 -32.09
CA VAL A 1019 -4.97 17.35 -32.82
C VAL A 1019 -6.00 16.42 -33.47
N VAL A 1020 -7.22 16.92 -33.70
CA VAL A 1020 -8.26 16.20 -34.45
C VAL A 1020 -8.29 16.67 -35.92
N PHE A 1021 -7.85 15.82 -36.83
CA PHE A 1021 -7.86 16.03 -38.28
C PHE A 1021 -9.23 15.75 -38.92
N GLU A 1022 -9.54 16.50 -39.98
CA GLU A 1022 -10.61 16.15 -40.91
C GLU A 1022 -10.26 14.82 -41.61
N PRO A 1023 -11.16 13.82 -41.67
CA PRO A 1023 -10.84 12.53 -42.30
C PRO A 1023 -10.37 12.64 -43.75
N ASP A 1024 -10.94 13.56 -44.55
CA ASP A 1024 -10.50 13.78 -45.94
C ASP A 1024 -9.11 14.42 -46.03
N PHE A 1025 -8.73 15.27 -45.08
CA PHE A 1025 -7.39 15.82 -45.00
C PHE A 1025 -6.38 14.71 -44.68
N TYR A 1026 -6.66 13.90 -43.66
CA TYR A 1026 -5.78 12.79 -43.27
C TYR A 1026 -5.59 11.77 -44.40
N ARG A 1027 -6.66 11.42 -45.13
CA ARG A 1027 -6.58 10.55 -46.31
C ARG A 1027 -5.67 11.10 -47.41
N LYS A 1028 -5.73 12.41 -47.68
CA LYS A 1028 -4.85 13.05 -48.67
C LYS A 1028 -3.40 13.07 -48.21
N ALA A 1029 -3.15 13.23 -46.92
CA ALA A 1029 -1.80 13.13 -46.36
C ALA A 1029 -1.26 11.69 -46.49
N ALA A 1030 -2.10 10.68 -46.25
CA ALA A 1030 -1.74 9.27 -46.41
C ALA A 1030 -1.41 8.87 -47.87
N ASP A 1031 -1.95 9.57 -48.88
CA ASP A 1031 -1.65 9.31 -50.30
C ASP A 1031 -0.16 9.46 -50.64
N ALA A 1032 0.64 10.20 -49.83
CA ALA A 1032 2.10 10.30 -49.99
C ALA A 1032 2.77 8.91 -50.04
N LEU A 1033 2.29 7.97 -49.22
CA LEU A 1033 2.80 6.59 -49.17
C LEU A 1033 2.64 5.83 -50.48
N ARG A 1034 1.71 6.24 -51.37
CA ARG A 1034 1.54 5.60 -52.68
C ARG A 1034 2.66 5.96 -53.66
N ASN A 1035 3.33 7.08 -53.43
CA ASN A 1035 4.47 7.54 -54.21
C ASN A 1035 5.81 7.21 -53.54
N ASP A 1036 5.79 6.43 -52.45
CA ASP A 1036 6.96 6.14 -51.59
C ASP A 1036 7.52 7.38 -50.86
N ASP A 1037 6.71 8.44 -50.74
CA ASP A 1037 7.02 9.65 -49.99
C ASP A 1037 6.59 9.51 -48.52
N LEU A 1038 7.24 10.25 -47.60
CA LEU A 1038 6.85 10.27 -46.19
C LEU A 1038 5.54 11.06 -45.97
N PRO A 1039 4.53 10.50 -45.27
CA PRO A 1039 3.28 11.18 -44.98
C PRO A 1039 3.43 12.14 -43.79
N VAL A 1040 4.36 13.09 -43.87
CA VAL A 1040 4.72 14.01 -42.77
C VAL A 1040 3.50 14.72 -42.18
N HIS A 1041 2.56 15.14 -43.03
CA HIS A 1041 1.32 15.82 -42.62
C HIS A 1041 0.27 14.91 -41.95
N ALA A 1042 0.49 13.59 -41.93
CA ALA A 1042 -0.29 12.65 -41.15
C ALA A 1042 0.36 12.32 -39.80
N TRP A 1043 1.67 12.53 -39.67
CA TRP A 1043 2.44 12.26 -38.45
C TRP A 1043 2.63 13.49 -37.57
N ILE A 1044 2.83 14.66 -38.18
CA ILE A 1044 3.25 15.87 -37.49
C ILE A 1044 2.15 16.92 -37.63
N TRP A 1045 1.70 17.44 -36.50
CA TRP A 1045 0.85 18.63 -36.48
C TRP A 1045 1.70 19.89 -36.60
N PHE A 1046 1.22 20.86 -37.39
CA PHE A 1046 1.87 22.16 -37.58
C PHE A 1046 0.96 23.26 -37.05
N GLY A 1047 1.18 23.61 -35.79
CA GLY A 1047 0.44 24.66 -35.11
C GLY A 1047 0.93 26.04 -35.50
N LEU A 1048 -0.01 26.99 -35.57
CA LEU A 1048 0.28 28.41 -35.71
C LEU A 1048 -0.29 29.14 -34.50
N TYR A 1049 0.43 30.13 -34.00
CA TYR A 1049 -0.03 31.02 -32.94
C TYR A 1049 0.36 32.45 -33.24
N GLU A 1050 -0.34 33.41 -32.64
CA GLU A 1050 -0.06 34.84 -32.79
C GLU A 1050 0.30 35.42 -31.43
N THR A 1051 1.39 36.17 -31.36
CA THR A 1051 1.81 36.92 -30.18
C THR A 1051 2.16 38.34 -30.62
N ASP A 1052 1.50 39.35 -30.03
CA ASP A 1052 1.70 40.77 -30.36
C ASP A 1052 1.63 41.12 -31.87
N HIS A 1053 0.70 40.48 -32.60
CA HIS A 1053 0.54 40.63 -34.05
C HIS A 1053 1.68 40.09 -34.91
N VAL A 1054 2.51 39.22 -34.33
CA VAL A 1054 3.56 38.47 -35.02
C VAL A 1054 3.22 36.97 -34.95
N LEU A 1055 3.35 36.28 -36.09
CA LEU A 1055 3.07 34.86 -36.17
C LEU A 1055 4.24 34.02 -35.65
N GLY A 1056 3.90 32.91 -35.00
CA GLY A 1056 4.81 31.83 -34.64
C GLY A 1056 4.25 30.48 -35.09
N ALA A 1057 5.11 29.47 -35.14
CA ALA A 1057 4.74 28.11 -35.51
C ALA A 1057 5.43 27.08 -34.61
N TYR A 1058 4.80 25.91 -34.44
CA TYR A 1058 5.38 24.77 -33.74
C TYR A 1058 5.04 23.45 -34.43
N THR A 1059 5.87 22.43 -34.22
CA THR A 1059 5.57 21.04 -34.59
C THR A 1059 5.11 20.25 -33.38
N TYR A 1060 4.28 19.23 -33.59
CA TYR A 1060 3.95 18.27 -32.54
C TYR A 1060 3.85 16.87 -33.15
N GLY A 1061 4.66 15.92 -32.64
CA GLY A 1061 4.74 14.53 -33.07
C GLY A 1061 6.13 14.07 -33.54
N LEU A 1062 7.13 14.96 -33.63
CA LEU A 1062 8.51 14.62 -34.01
C LEU A 1062 9.19 13.75 -32.96
N GLU A 1063 8.82 13.92 -31.69
CA GLU A 1063 9.39 13.14 -30.58
C GLU A 1063 9.13 11.64 -30.73
N THR A 1064 7.99 11.24 -31.32
CA THR A 1064 7.67 9.84 -31.66
C THR A 1064 8.72 9.18 -32.56
N PHE A 1065 9.51 9.99 -33.28
CA PHE A 1065 10.62 9.56 -34.14
C PHE A 1065 12.00 9.81 -33.51
N GLY A 1066 12.07 10.13 -32.22
CA GLY A 1066 13.31 10.48 -31.52
C GLY A 1066 13.91 11.80 -32.00
N ARG A 1067 13.08 12.76 -32.41
CA ARG A 1067 13.49 14.10 -32.88
C ARG A 1067 12.85 15.16 -32.01
N ARG A 1068 13.58 16.23 -31.66
CA ARG A 1068 13.01 17.34 -30.88
C ARG A 1068 11.97 18.11 -31.70
N GLU A 1069 10.96 18.64 -31.03
CA GLU A 1069 10.01 19.55 -31.65
C GLU A 1069 10.68 20.86 -32.09
N ILE A 1070 10.16 21.44 -33.17
CA ILE A 1070 10.64 22.64 -33.83
C ILE A 1070 9.67 23.78 -33.55
N GLU A 1071 10.20 24.95 -33.20
CA GLU A 1071 9.44 26.19 -33.12
C GLU A 1071 10.06 27.30 -33.99
N VAL A 1072 9.21 28.12 -34.57
CA VAL A 1072 9.61 29.35 -35.27
C VAL A 1072 9.04 30.52 -34.49
N LEU A 1073 9.91 31.26 -33.82
CA LEU A 1073 9.53 32.40 -33.00
C LEU A 1073 9.54 33.68 -33.82
N ASN A 1074 8.56 34.55 -33.58
CA ASN A 1074 8.53 35.94 -34.05
C ASN A 1074 8.82 36.09 -35.56
N ALA A 1075 8.05 35.40 -36.40
CA ALA A 1075 8.20 35.44 -37.86
C ALA A 1075 7.67 36.78 -38.45
N GLU A 1076 8.43 37.85 -38.24
CA GLU A 1076 8.06 39.20 -38.67
C GLU A 1076 7.83 39.29 -40.19
N GLY A 1077 6.64 39.72 -40.59
CA GLY A 1077 6.26 39.88 -42.00
C GLY A 1077 5.96 38.58 -42.75
N ALA A 1078 5.90 37.43 -42.05
CA ALA A 1078 5.49 36.16 -42.63
C ALA A 1078 3.98 36.11 -42.92
N ASP A 1079 3.59 35.51 -44.04
CA ASP A 1079 2.23 35.04 -44.24
C ASP A 1079 2.03 33.68 -43.55
N ALA A 1080 0.85 33.43 -42.97
CA ALA A 1080 0.54 32.17 -42.26
C ALA A 1080 0.81 30.93 -43.12
N ARG A 1081 0.57 31.01 -44.44
CA ARG A 1081 0.83 29.90 -45.36
C ARG A 1081 2.32 29.72 -45.64
N GLU A 1082 3.09 30.81 -45.71
CA GLU A 1082 4.54 30.76 -45.92
C GLU A 1082 5.24 30.17 -44.70
N LEU A 1083 4.83 30.58 -43.50
CA LEU A 1083 5.36 30.07 -42.23
C LEU A 1083 5.00 28.59 -42.01
N TRP A 1084 3.76 28.19 -42.33
CA TRP A 1084 3.34 26.80 -42.30
C TRP A 1084 4.15 25.94 -43.28
N ALA A 1085 4.33 26.40 -44.52
CA ALA A 1085 5.11 25.68 -45.53
C ALA A 1085 6.60 25.58 -45.14
N PHE A 1086 7.16 26.63 -44.55
CA PHE A 1086 8.52 26.64 -44.03
C PHE A 1086 8.72 25.59 -42.94
N THR A 1087 7.87 25.61 -41.91
CA THR A 1087 7.96 24.70 -40.75
C THR A 1087 7.73 23.24 -41.19
N SER A 1088 6.77 23.01 -42.10
CA SER A 1088 6.54 21.70 -42.71
C SER A 1088 7.74 21.18 -43.51
N SER A 1089 8.39 22.05 -44.28
CA SER A 1089 9.60 21.68 -45.04
C SER A 1089 10.76 21.29 -44.12
N MET A 1090 10.91 21.96 -42.97
CA MET A 1090 11.95 21.65 -41.99
C MET A 1090 11.71 20.30 -41.31
N ALA A 1091 10.48 20.04 -40.84
CA ALA A 1091 10.13 18.74 -40.28
C ALA A 1091 10.27 17.60 -41.31
N SER A 1092 9.87 17.86 -42.56
CA SER A 1092 10.05 16.90 -43.65
C SER A 1092 11.52 16.60 -43.89
N TYR A 1093 12.40 17.61 -43.92
CA TYR A 1093 13.84 17.41 -44.07
C TYR A 1093 14.43 16.59 -42.92
N VAL A 1094 14.06 16.88 -41.67
CA VAL A 1094 14.53 16.15 -40.49
C VAL A 1094 14.20 14.66 -40.58
N LEU A 1095 12.98 14.32 -41.00
CA LEU A 1095 12.53 12.94 -41.13
C LEU A 1095 13.07 12.25 -42.39
N GLU A 1096 13.04 12.92 -43.55
CA GLU A 1096 13.49 12.34 -44.83
C GLU A 1096 14.99 12.14 -44.91
N CYS A 1097 15.77 13.04 -44.29
CA CYS A 1097 17.23 12.98 -44.30
C CYS A 1097 17.81 12.33 -43.03
N ASP A 1098 16.95 11.83 -42.13
CA ASP A 1098 17.34 11.21 -40.85
C ASP A 1098 18.34 12.07 -40.06
N GLN A 1099 18.05 13.36 -39.92
CA GLN A 1099 18.96 14.32 -39.30
C GLN A 1099 18.61 14.57 -37.84
N THR A 1100 19.60 14.43 -36.96
CA THR A 1100 19.53 14.95 -35.59
C THR A 1100 20.12 16.36 -35.58
N LEU A 1101 19.28 17.33 -35.23
CA LEU A 1101 19.67 18.75 -35.19
C LEU A 1101 20.06 19.14 -33.76
N GLU A 1102 21.19 19.83 -33.63
CA GLU A 1102 21.77 20.26 -32.35
C GLU A 1102 21.81 21.79 -32.23
N ASP A 1103 21.95 22.27 -30.99
CA ASP A 1103 22.12 23.70 -30.69
C ASP A 1103 23.31 24.31 -31.45
N GLY A 1104 23.11 25.49 -32.02
CA GLY A 1104 24.16 26.24 -32.75
C GLY A 1104 24.42 25.77 -34.18
N GLN A 1105 23.73 24.73 -34.67
CA GLN A 1105 23.80 24.32 -36.07
C GLN A 1105 23.05 25.30 -37.00
N THR A 1106 23.28 25.16 -38.32
CA THR A 1106 22.50 25.89 -39.33
C THR A 1106 21.95 24.92 -40.37
N ILE A 1107 20.69 25.12 -40.74
CA ILE A 1107 19.97 24.32 -41.74
C ILE A 1107 19.47 25.22 -42.86
N GLY A 1108 19.41 24.70 -44.08
CA GLY A 1108 18.70 25.38 -45.16
C GLY A 1108 18.78 24.62 -46.48
N PHE A 1109 17.90 24.99 -47.41
CA PHE A 1109 17.64 24.20 -48.62
C PHE A 1109 18.60 24.54 -49.78
N SER A 1110 19.53 25.49 -49.59
CA SER A 1110 20.55 25.87 -50.58
C SER A 1110 21.79 26.50 -49.92
N GLU A 1111 22.91 26.66 -50.64
CA GLU A 1111 24.13 27.31 -50.09
C GLU A 1111 23.90 28.74 -49.56
N ASN A 1112 22.87 29.42 -50.06
CA ASN A 1112 22.52 30.79 -49.69
C ASN A 1112 21.35 30.88 -48.68
N ASP A 1113 20.76 29.74 -48.33
CA ASP A 1113 19.63 29.63 -47.41
C ASP A 1113 20.15 28.99 -46.13
N LYS A 1114 20.23 29.77 -45.04
CA LYS A 1114 20.81 29.32 -43.77
C LYS A 1114 20.04 29.90 -42.60
N HIS A 1115 19.37 29.01 -41.89
CA HIS A 1115 18.61 29.28 -40.68
C HIS A 1115 19.41 28.77 -39.49
N ALA A 1116 19.65 29.65 -38.52
CA ALA A 1116 20.27 29.27 -37.27
C ALA A 1116 19.28 28.47 -36.42
N ILE A 1117 19.82 27.45 -35.73
CA ILE A 1117 19.09 26.59 -34.80
C ILE A 1117 19.59 26.93 -33.40
N THR A 1118 18.66 27.17 -32.48
CA THR A 1118 18.98 27.32 -31.06
C THR A 1118 18.09 26.43 -30.21
N LEU A 1119 18.66 25.70 -29.26
CA LEU A 1119 17.90 24.92 -28.28
C LEU A 1119 17.51 25.84 -27.12
N SER A 1120 16.21 25.94 -26.85
CA SER A 1120 15.72 26.63 -25.66
C SER A 1120 14.37 26.07 -25.23
N GLU A 1121 13.91 26.48 -24.06
CA GLU A 1121 12.58 26.15 -23.56
C GLU A 1121 11.49 26.54 -24.59
N GLY A 1122 10.51 25.66 -24.75
CA GLY A 1122 9.36 25.81 -25.63
C GLY A 1122 8.53 27.05 -25.31
N ALA A 1123 8.12 27.78 -26.35
CA ALA A 1123 7.25 28.95 -26.19
C ALA A 1123 5.78 28.57 -26.36
N ALA A 1124 5.51 27.55 -27.18
CA ALA A 1124 4.18 26.99 -27.40
C ALA A 1124 4.01 25.59 -26.78
N LEU A 1125 5.11 24.88 -26.54
CA LEU A 1125 5.12 23.51 -26.00
C LEU A 1125 5.94 23.43 -24.70
N PRO A 1126 5.63 22.50 -23.78
CA PRO A 1126 6.48 22.24 -22.62
C PRO A 1126 7.80 21.56 -23.05
N GLY A 1127 8.88 21.78 -22.30
CA GLY A 1127 10.19 21.15 -22.54
C GLY A 1127 11.11 21.90 -23.51
N MET A 1128 12.25 21.30 -23.85
CA MET A 1128 13.27 21.91 -24.72
C MET A 1128 12.97 21.67 -26.21
N THR A 1129 12.86 22.76 -26.98
CA THR A 1129 12.55 22.72 -28.42
C THR A 1129 13.60 23.46 -29.25
N LEU A 1130 13.70 23.10 -30.54
CA LEU A 1130 14.64 23.72 -31.47
C LEU A 1130 14.00 24.95 -32.11
N LYS A 1131 14.56 26.13 -31.88
CA LYS A 1131 14.11 27.39 -32.49
C LYS A 1131 14.80 27.63 -33.81
N PHE A 1132 14.00 27.89 -34.84
CA PHE A 1132 14.48 28.20 -36.18
C PHE A 1132 14.28 29.67 -36.48
N ALA A 1133 15.35 30.34 -36.89
CA ALA A 1133 15.27 31.74 -37.30
C ALA A 1133 14.52 31.90 -38.64
N TYR A 1134 13.42 32.65 -38.65
CA TYR A 1134 12.70 33.01 -39.88
C TYR A 1134 13.35 34.22 -40.56
N GLY A 1135 13.56 34.15 -41.88
CA GLY A 1135 14.00 35.30 -42.69
C GLY A 1135 15.50 35.41 -42.97
N ASN A 1136 16.04 34.53 -43.82
CA ASN A 1136 17.18 34.78 -44.71
C ASN A 1136 17.28 33.67 -45.78
N GLY A 1137 16.45 33.73 -46.84
CA GLY A 1137 16.82 33.08 -48.10
C GLY A 1137 15.89 32.02 -48.73
N MET A 1138 14.56 32.06 -48.61
CA MET A 1138 13.73 31.25 -49.53
C MET A 1138 13.76 31.82 -50.97
N PRO A 1139 14.12 31.03 -52.01
CA PRO A 1139 13.77 31.36 -53.38
C PRO A 1139 12.26 31.19 -53.58
N ALA A 1140 11.65 32.10 -54.33
CA ALA A 1140 10.22 32.05 -54.61
C ALA A 1140 9.80 30.80 -55.43
N ALA A 1141 8.81 30.09 -54.86
CA ALA A 1141 7.87 29.10 -55.43
C ALA A 1141 8.41 27.80 -56.04
#